data_AF-F4PKJ6-F1
#
_entry.id   AF-F4PKJ6-F1
#
_cell.length_a   1.000
_cell.length_b   1.000
_cell.length_c   1.000
_cell.angle_alpha   90.00
_cell.angle_beta   90.00
_cell.angle_gamma   90.00
#
_symmetry.space_group_name_H-M   'P 1'
#
loop_
_entity.id
_entity.type
_entity.pdbx_description
1 polymer ?
#
loop_
_entity_poly.entity_id
_entity_poly.type
_entity_poly.pdbx_seq_one_letter_code
_entity_poly.pdbx_strand_id
1 'polypeptide(L)'
;MINKQIETNNEIITRVFKHKYLLFYILKRININNTSFLGVEIPSKKVVVIGDQDLIDDDDLYNDSIDNFSNKNTQTYHFVAKKYTHLAHDLLWVVRHGHYGVLKELISTKPPIVDEITNTFIHESATIDDPSVIGLVLSIFCKQFKDYLESNNQGITQYLLSLVTTHGNIGIWRLVTNFINDHCLDEHKKNKNKKGGPSFGLDGISVLQLVSVDRHDEFVTSLLQLCILKSRDEIMEEIVTAILDGSLPIKTKKMVPSLSYKYRSSSPLPNLESRILIQTTLDNLYTRLPMPLYYNIVIRSPLAFMTDNINILSNLFESNPIYHLRAYLQVNPIRQDTCNEEMKQKKNILFQLLTKYKDQLKIDADKIDSNIQPFYSSSSPQQTTSSIEYTYNMFWVFELCTMINGQDDDTLGTSQKQIISLIKQNKIFTNDLVNYLLDRCGFTIICRFGSKRLVESAFIAIMMSKTIEIQADTRNLLKDLVSNRPQWDVIEFLVLKTGLTFETDYNIIKRILTKGGLNRVAIHLATPESMSRWSANMADISTETITIPSPSPTILSQDNEKNIQLLDSIIAKYLVNNDVVHFIAILKELRESSYYLPVIKYLDGYFKQKDNQSIEIQSKIDNLVKNHYQISLDYAIQKLDLEMVQGVVEIGIPFKIEYPETWRIVGQYGSVEWISTFLLIANSYDRQLSIRPFYHSLKEGALLNHNLNNRNSILNFIKEKSH
;
A
#
# COMPACT_ATOMS: atom_id res chain seq x y z
N MET A 1 -2.41 -45.68 -44.72
CA MET A 1 -3.47 -44.64 -44.87
C MET A 1 -3.31 -43.51 -43.87
N ILE A 2 -3.08 -43.78 -42.58
CA ILE A 2 -2.95 -42.76 -41.53
C ILE A 2 -1.86 -41.71 -41.84
N ASN A 3 -0.65 -42.12 -42.22
CA ASN A 3 0.44 -41.17 -42.55
C ASN A 3 0.10 -40.25 -43.73
N LYS A 4 -0.58 -40.78 -44.76
CA LYS A 4 -0.99 -40.01 -45.93
C LYS A 4 -2.08 -38.98 -45.59
N GLN A 5 -2.97 -39.32 -44.66
CA GLN A 5 -4.00 -38.42 -44.15
C GLN A 5 -3.39 -37.32 -43.26
N ILE A 6 -2.36 -37.65 -42.46
CA ILE A 6 -1.58 -36.67 -41.69
C ILE A 6 -0.84 -35.70 -42.62
N GLU A 7 -0.18 -36.20 -43.67
CA GLU A 7 0.49 -35.35 -44.68
C GLU A 7 -0.49 -34.41 -45.39
N THR A 8 -1.66 -34.93 -45.78
CA THR A 8 -2.71 -34.14 -46.45
C THR A 8 -3.26 -33.06 -45.52
N ASN A 9 -3.49 -33.39 -44.24
CA ASN A 9 -3.94 -32.42 -43.24
C ASN A 9 -2.87 -31.35 -42.97
N ASN A 10 -1.60 -31.73 -42.87
CA ASN A 10 -0.49 -30.79 -42.68
C ASN A 10 -0.35 -29.86 -43.89
N GLU A 11 -0.53 -30.35 -45.11
CA GLU A 11 -0.50 -29.52 -46.32
C GLU A 11 -1.67 -28.51 -46.35
N ILE A 12 -2.88 -28.95 -46.00
CA ILE A 12 -4.07 -28.09 -45.92
C ILE A 12 -3.88 -27.01 -44.84
N ILE A 13 -3.42 -27.39 -43.65
CA ILE A 13 -3.11 -26.47 -42.54
C ILE A 13 -2.05 -25.46 -42.99
N THR A 14 -0.98 -25.91 -43.64
CA THR A 14 0.09 -25.04 -44.14
C THR A 14 -0.43 -24.06 -45.20
N ARG A 15 -1.32 -24.50 -46.11
CA ARG A 15 -1.96 -23.61 -47.10
C ARG A 15 -2.84 -22.55 -46.43
N VAL A 16 -3.57 -22.92 -45.38
CA VAL A 16 -4.37 -21.99 -44.57
C VAL A 16 -3.49 -20.92 -43.91
N PHE A 17 -2.39 -21.31 -43.26
CA PHE A 17 -1.48 -20.36 -42.61
C PHE A 17 -0.69 -19.48 -43.59
N LYS A 18 -0.34 -20.00 -44.78
CA LYS A 18 0.34 -19.21 -45.84
C LYS A 18 -0.59 -18.17 -46.47
N HIS A 19 -1.89 -18.42 -46.50
CA HIS A 19 -2.85 -17.52 -47.15
C HIS A 19 -3.48 -16.57 -46.14
N LYS A 20 -2.83 -15.42 -45.90
CA LYS A 20 -3.21 -14.39 -44.92
C LYS A 20 -4.72 -14.05 -44.91
N TYR A 21 -5.34 -13.94 -46.09
CA TYR A 21 -6.77 -13.64 -46.21
C TYR A 21 -7.68 -14.81 -45.79
N LEU A 22 -7.24 -16.05 -46.00
CA LEU A 22 -8.00 -17.24 -45.64
C LEU A 22 -7.91 -17.47 -44.13
N LEU A 23 -6.71 -17.31 -43.54
CA LEU A 23 -6.54 -17.31 -42.09
C LEU A 23 -7.37 -16.21 -41.42
N PHE A 24 -7.33 -14.98 -41.97
CA PHE A 24 -8.16 -13.88 -41.46
C PHE A 24 -9.66 -14.16 -41.59
N TYR A 25 -10.10 -14.77 -42.68
CA TYR A 25 -11.49 -15.18 -42.89
C TYR A 25 -11.94 -16.26 -41.91
N ILE A 26 -11.09 -17.26 -41.67
CA ILE A 26 -11.31 -18.34 -40.70
C ILE A 26 -11.40 -17.76 -39.29
N LEU A 27 -10.42 -16.95 -38.87
CA LEU A 27 -10.43 -16.27 -37.58
C LEU A 27 -11.70 -15.43 -37.41
N LYS A 28 -12.06 -14.61 -38.41
CA LYS A 28 -13.28 -13.78 -38.41
C LYS A 28 -14.58 -14.60 -38.27
N ARG A 29 -14.60 -15.85 -38.72
CA ARG A 29 -15.76 -16.76 -38.59
C ARG A 29 -15.82 -17.53 -37.27
N ILE A 30 -14.69 -17.75 -36.60
CA ILE A 30 -14.62 -18.58 -35.38
C ILE A 30 -15.11 -17.84 -34.11
N ASN A 31 -15.58 -16.59 -34.23
CA ASN A 31 -15.93 -15.72 -33.09
C ASN A 31 -14.70 -15.49 -32.20
N ILE A 32 -13.83 -14.59 -32.66
CA ILE A 32 -12.47 -14.35 -32.12
C ILE A 32 -12.46 -13.95 -30.64
N ASN A 33 -13.61 -13.54 -30.07
CA ASN A 33 -13.67 -13.02 -28.70
C ASN A 33 -13.15 -13.97 -27.62
N ASN A 34 -12.99 -15.28 -27.90
CA ASN A 34 -12.39 -16.26 -26.98
C ASN A 34 -11.36 -17.18 -27.66
N THR A 35 -10.73 -16.78 -28.79
CA THR A 35 -9.76 -17.65 -29.46
C THR A 35 -8.35 -17.41 -28.91
N SER A 36 -7.79 -18.42 -28.23
CA SER A 36 -6.37 -18.42 -27.83
C SER A 36 -5.54 -19.29 -28.78
N PHE A 37 -4.32 -18.86 -29.07
CA PHE A 37 -3.31 -19.65 -29.77
C PHE A 37 -2.09 -19.77 -28.88
N LEU A 38 -1.71 -21.00 -28.51
CA LEU A 38 -0.62 -21.29 -27.57
C LEU A 38 -0.73 -20.51 -26.24
N GLY A 39 -1.95 -20.33 -25.74
CA GLY A 39 -2.23 -19.60 -24.51
C GLY A 39 -2.28 -18.08 -24.64
N VAL A 40 -2.05 -17.52 -25.84
CA VAL A 40 -2.19 -16.08 -26.11
C VAL A 40 -3.55 -15.80 -26.74
N GLU A 41 -4.33 -14.90 -26.16
CA GLU A 41 -5.57 -14.42 -26.78
C GLU A 41 -5.27 -13.68 -28.09
N ILE A 42 -5.93 -14.09 -29.18
CA ILE A 42 -5.83 -13.41 -30.46
C ILE A 42 -6.76 -12.19 -30.39
N PRO A 43 -6.26 -10.95 -30.47
CA PRO A 43 -7.11 -9.77 -30.35
C PRO A 43 -8.12 -9.71 -31.51
N SER A 44 -9.41 -9.72 -31.18
CA SER A 44 -10.52 -9.74 -32.14
C SER A 44 -10.80 -8.39 -32.81
N LYS A 45 -10.42 -7.29 -32.15
CA LYS A 45 -10.40 -5.86 -32.55
C LYS A 45 -9.95 -5.06 -31.31
N LYS A 46 -9.88 -3.72 -31.36
CA LYS A 46 -9.63 -2.84 -30.20
C LYS A 46 -10.42 -3.34 -28.99
N VAL A 47 -9.75 -4.02 -28.06
CA VAL A 47 -10.36 -4.43 -26.79
C VAL A 47 -10.44 -3.16 -25.96
N VAL A 48 -11.66 -2.65 -25.80
CA VAL A 48 -11.97 -1.62 -24.81
C VAL A 48 -12.28 -2.38 -23.54
N VAL A 49 -11.28 -2.55 -22.67
CA VAL A 49 -11.54 -3.01 -21.32
C VAL A 49 -12.10 -1.82 -20.56
N ILE A 50 -13.36 -1.94 -20.17
CA ILE A 50 -13.95 -1.09 -19.15
C ILE A 50 -13.39 -1.63 -17.84
N GLY A 51 -12.39 -0.95 -17.27
CA GLY A 51 -11.83 -1.36 -15.99
C GLY A 51 -12.86 -1.15 -14.89
N ASP A 52 -13.42 -2.23 -14.36
CA ASP A 52 -14.00 -2.20 -13.02
C ASP A 52 -12.84 -2.07 -12.03
N GLN A 53 -12.88 -1.00 -11.26
CA GLN A 53 -11.79 -0.54 -10.41
C GLN A 53 -11.81 -1.24 -9.04
N ASP A 54 -11.98 -2.56 -9.03
CA ASP A 54 -12.20 -3.35 -7.81
C ASP A 54 -11.00 -4.28 -7.45
N LEU A 55 -9.78 -3.93 -7.88
CA LEU A 55 -8.54 -4.62 -7.44
C LEU A 55 -7.48 -3.63 -6.92
N ILE A 56 -7.91 -2.58 -6.24
CA ILE A 56 -7.04 -1.83 -5.33
C ILE A 56 -7.02 -2.62 -4.02
N ASP A 57 -5.82 -2.93 -3.53
CA ASP A 57 -5.54 -3.64 -2.28
C ASP A 57 -6.59 -3.35 -1.17
N ASP A 58 -7.18 -4.41 -0.62
CA ASP A 58 -8.34 -4.47 0.30
C ASP A 58 -8.15 -3.77 1.68
N ASP A 59 -7.21 -2.84 1.83
CA ASP A 59 -6.94 -2.16 3.10
C ASP A 59 -7.72 -0.83 3.31
N ASP A 60 -8.46 -0.34 2.30
CA ASP A 60 -9.08 1.01 2.34
C ASP A 60 -10.61 1.12 2.09
N LEU A 61 -11.37 0.02 2.07
CA LEU A 61 -12.84 0.09 1.87
C LEU A 61 -13.62 -0.43 3.07
N TYR A 62 -14.02 0.46 3.98
CA TYR A 62 -15.36 0.43 4.60
C TYR A 62 -15.61 1.74 5.36
N ASN A 63 -16.11 2.74 4.62
CA ASN A 63 -17.03 3.78 5.07
C ASN A 63 -17.38 4.67 3.86
N ASP A 64 -18.54 4.42 3.23
CA ASP A 64 -19.54 5.46 2.95
C ASP A 64 -20.71 4.90 2.09
N SER A 65 -21.92 5.19 2.57
CA SER A 65 -23.25 5.22 1.94
C SER A 65 -23.54 4.46 0.62
N ILE A 66 -24.58 3.62 0.67
CA ILE A 66 -25.09 2.72 -0.38
C ILE A 66 -25.81 3.40 -1.58
N ASP A 67 -26.00 4.72 -1.63
CA ASP A 67 -26.96 5.32 -2.59
C ASP A 67 -26.40 6.10 -3.79
N ASN A 68 -25.10 6.02 -4.16
CA ASN A 68 -24.54 6.78 -5.30
C ASN A 68 -23.74 5.94 -6.32
N PHE A 69 -24.32 4.84 -6.82
CA PHE A 69 -23.66 3.91 -7.76
C PHE A 69 -23.91 4.18 -9.26
N SER A 70 -24.15 5.43 -9.69
CA SER A 70 -24.21 5.77 -11.11
C SER A 70 -23.22 6.88 -11.46
N ASN A 71 -22.23 6.55 -12.30
CA ASN A 71 -21.19 7.42 -12.90
C ASN A 71 -19.77 7.32 -12.30
N LYS A 72 -19.18 6.11 -12.25
CA LYS A 72 -17.71 5.97 -12.16
C LYS A 72 -17.08 6.07 -13.56
N ASN A 73 -16.03 6.91 -13.66
CA ASN A 73 -15.25 7.15 -14.87
C ASN A 73 -14.53 5.89 -15.35
N THR A 74 -15.02 5.28 -16.42
CA THR A 74 -14.38 4.12 -17.07
C THR A 74 -13.12 4.57 -17.80
N GLN A 75 -11.94 4.28 -17.24
CA GLN A 75 -10.67 4.42 -17.96
C GLN A 75 -10.58 3.36 -19.06
N THR A 76 -10.52 3.82 -20.30
CA THR A 76 -10.31 2.99 -21.49
C THR A 76 -8.83 2.67 -21.64
N TYR A 77 -8.43 1.44 -21.31
CA TYR A 77 -7.07 0.97 -21.61
C TYR A 77 -6.95 0.53 -23.06
N HIS A 78 -5.92 1.00 -23.76
CA HIS A 78 -5.58 0.54 -25.10
C HIS A 78 -4.46 -0.51 -25.02
N PHE A 79 -4.79 -1.78 -25.20
CA PHE A 79 -3.79 -2.83 -25.35
C PHE A 79 -3.12 -2.72 -26.73
N VAL A 80 -1.80 -2.57 -26.74
CA VAL A 80 -1.00 -2.61 -27.98
C VAL A 80 -0.69 -4.07 -28.30
N ALA A 81 -1.32 -4.61 -29.33
CA ALA A 81 -1.03 -5.96 -29.81
C ALA A 81 0.44 -6.08 -30.26
N LYS A 82 1.20 -7.00 -29.65
CA LYS A 82 2.56 -7.31 -30.10
C LYS A 82 2.53 -8.28 -31.28
N LYS A 83 3.33 -8.00 -32.31
CA LYS A 83 3.52 -8.92 -33.44
C LYS A 83 4.37 -10.10 -32.99
N TYR A 84 4.12 -11.29 -33.54
CA TYR A 84 4.94 -12.49 -33.28
C TYR A 84 6.45 -12.24 -33.50
N THR A 85 6.81 -11.47 -34.53
CA THR A 85 8.19 -11.06 -34.79
C THR A 85 8.78 -10.18 -33.69
N HIS A 86 7.96 -9.38 -33.00
CA HIS A 86 8.43 -8.61 -31.84
C HIS A 86 8.60 -9.50 -30.62
N LEU A 87 7.71 -10.49 -30.43
CA LEU A 87 7.83 -11.48 -29.35
C LEU A 87 9.13 -12.29 -29.47
N ALA A 88 9.55 -12.61 -30.69
CA ALA A 88 10.82 -13.28 -30.97
C ALA A 88 12.06 -12.50 -30.48
N HIS A 89 11.96 -11.17 -30.38
CA HIS A 89 13.02 -10.28 -29.89
C HIS A 89 12.84 -9.85 -28.44
N ASP A 90 11.76 -10.28 -27.77
CA ASP A 90 11.40 -9.84 -26.42
C ASP A 90 10.86 -11.03 -25.61
N LEU A 91 11.72 -12.05 -25.46
CA LEU A 91 11.37 -13.27 -24.73
C LEU A 91 11.08 -13.02 -23.25
N LEU A 92 11.70 -11.98 -22.66
CA LEU A 92 11.41 -11.56 -21.29
C LEU A 92 9.94 -11.15 -21.13
N TRP A 93 9.40 -10.39 -22.09
CA TRP A 93 7.98 -10.08 -22.08
C TRP A 93 7.11 -11.33 -22.17
N VAL A 94 7.48 -12.29 -23.04
CA VAL A 94 6.73 -13.56 -23.18
C VAL A 94 6.68 -14.34 -21.87
N VAL A 95 7.80 -14.43 -21.14
CA VAL A 95 7.88 -15.10 -19.83
C VAL A 95 7.03 -14.38 -18.78
N ARG A 96 7.17 -13.05 -18.66
CA ARG A 96 6.42 -12.24 -17.67
C ARG A 96 4.90 -12.31 -17.81
N HIS A 97 4.41 -12.61 -19.02
CA HIS A 97 2.99 -12.71 -19.31
C HIS A 97 2.49 -14.17 -19.37
N GLY A 98 3.31 -15.14 -18.94
CA GLY A 98 2.90 -16.55 -18.84
C GLY A 98 2.67 -17.25 -20.18
N HIS A 99 3.21 -16.73 -21.28
CA HIS A 99 2.96 -17.25 -22.63
C HIS A 99 3.93 -18.37 -23.03
N TYR A 100 4.04 -19.41 -22.19
CA TYR A 100 5.07 -20.45 -22.31
C TYR A 100 4.94 -21.31 -23.59
N GLY A 101 3.73 -21.47 -24.13
CA GLY A 101 3.51 -22.13 -25.41
C GLY A 101 4.17 -21.39 -26.57
N VAL A 102 4.02 -20.06 -26.61
CA VAL A 102 4.69 -19.20 -27.60
C VAL A 102 6.20 -19.19 -27.39
N LEU A 103 6.65 -19.15 -26.14
CA LEU A 103 8.07 -19.26 -25.80
C LEU A 103 8.69 -20.56 -26.37
N LYS A 104 8.01 -21.69 -26.17
CA LYS A 104 8.42 -23.00 -26.70
C LYS A 104 8.55 -22.98 -28.23
N GLU A 105 7.56 -22.44 -28.92
CA GLU A 105 7.56 -22.35 -30.39
C GLU A 105 8.69 -21.44 -30.89
N LEU A 106 8.82 -20.24 -30.31
CA LEU A 106 9.85 -19.27 -30.70
C LEU A 106 11.25 -19.85 -30.57
N ILE A 107 11.54 -20.45 -29.42
CA ILE A 107 12.85 -21.04 -29.14
C ILE A 107 13.11 -22.27 -30.02
N SER A 108 12.10 -23.08 -30.33
CA SER A 108 12.24 -24.29 -31.16
C SER A 108 12.41 -23.97 -32.66
N THR A 109 11.74 -22.93 -33.15
CA THR A 109 11.70 -22.60 -34.59
C THR A 109 12.89 -21.76 -35.03
N LYS A 110 13.33 -20.83 -34.18
CA LYS A 110 14.47 -19.97 -34.46
C LYS A 110 15.14 -19.58 -33.14
N PRO A 111 16.19 -20.31 -32.70
CA PRO A 111 16.86 -19.96 -31.45
C PRO A 111 17.32 -18.49 -31.53
N PRO A 112 17.00 -17.67 -30.51
CA PRO A 112 17.35 -16.26 -30.52
C PRO A 112 18.87 -16.08 -30.52
N ILE A 113 19.31 -14.89 -30.89
CA ILE A 113 20.74 -14.56 -30.87
C ILE A 113 21.20 -14.59 -29.40
N VAL A 114 22.15 -15.48 -29.13
CA VAL A 114 22.70 -15.84 -27.80
C VAL A 114 23.09 -14.60 -26.97
N ASP A 115 23.52 -13.52 -27.61
CA ASP A 115 23.99 -12.28 -26.97
C ASP A 115 22.86 -11.38 -26.42
N GLU A 116 21.59 -11.63 -26.77
CA GLU A 116 20.44 -10.83 -26.32
C GLU A 116 19.85 -11.30 -24.98
N ILE A 117 20.29 -12.45 -24.46
CA ILE A 117 19.77 -13.01 -23.21
C ILE A 117 20.42 -12.32 -22.01
N THR A 118 19.61 -11.54 -21.30
CA THR A 118 20.03 -10.83 -20.09
C THR A 118 19.89 -11.70 -18.83
N ASN A 119 20.65 -11.38 -17.78
CA ASN A 119 20.48 -11.97 -16.45
C ASN A 119 19.04 -11.85 -15.93
N THR A 120 18.34 -10.78 -16.32
CA THR A 120 16.92 -10.56 -16.00
C THR A 120 16.04 -11.65 -16.62
N PHE A 121 16.27 -12.03 -17.89
CA PHE A 121 15.53 -13.14 -18.51
C PHE A 121 15.77 -14.45 -17.77
N ILE A 122 17.03 -14.74 -17.42
CA ILE A 122 17.35 -15.96 -16.66
C ILE A 122 16.61 -15.94 -15.33
N HIS A 123 16.73 -14.88 -14.53
CA HIS A 123 16.01 -14.80 -13.25
C HIS A 123 14.49 -14.97 -13.38
N GLU A 124 13.88 -14.34 -14.38
CA GLU A 124 12.44 -14.38 -14.63
C GLU A 124 11.98 -15.73 -15.20
N SER A 125 12.88 -16.51 -15.81
CA SER A 125 12.55 -17.88 -16.25
C SER A 125 12.19 -18.82 -15.10
N ALA A 126 12.54 -18.48 -13.85
CA ALA A 126 12.09 -19.21 -12.66
C ALA A 126 10.57 -19.13 -12.46
N THR A 127 9.86 -18.29 -13.22
CA THR A 127 8.40 -18.21 -13.23
C THR A 127 7.74 -19.23 -14.17
N ILE A 128 8.49 -19.88 -15.06
CA ILE A 128 7.96 -20.82 -16.07
C ILE A 128 7.49 -22.11 -15.39
N ASP A 129 6.19 -22.40 -15.42
CA ASP A 129 5.56 -23.54 -14.72
C ASP A 129 5.43 -24.84 -15.56
N ASP A 130 5.92 -24.85 -16.81
CA ASP A 130 5.97 -26.02 -17.71
C ASP A 130 7.37 -26.67 -17.75
N PRO A 131 7.54 -27.92 -17.23
CA PRO A 131 8.79 -28.67 -17.25
C PRO A 131 9.41 -28.83 -18.64
N SER A 132 8.58 -28.96 -19.67
CA SER A 132 9.02 -29.11 -21.05
C SER A 132 9.68 -27.84 -21.58
N VAL A 133 9.13 -26.69 -21.19
CA VAL A 133 9.60 -25.38 -21.64
C VAL A 133 10.87 -25.00 -20.89
N ILE A 134 10.91 -25.19 -19.57
CA ILE A 134 12.14 -24.91 -18.81
C ILE A 134 13.28 -25.84 -19.25
N GLY A 135 13.01 -27.12 -19.52
CA GLY A 135 14.02 -28.04 -20.03
C GLY A 135 14.60 -27.57 -21.37
N LEU A 136 13.74 -27.08 -22.26
CA LEU A 136 14.16 -26.49 -23.54
C LEU A 136 15.00 -25.22 -23.32
N VAL A 137 14.57 -24.31 -22.45
CA VAL A 137 15.27 -23.06 -22.08
C VAL A 137 16.66 -23.37 -21.51
N LEU A 138 16.77 -24.30 -20.55
CA LEU A 138 18.04 -24.72 -19.96
C LEU A 138 18.98 -25.34 -21.01
N SER A 139 18.43 -26.14 -21.94
CA SER A 139 19.25 -26.78 -22.99
C SER A 139 19.81 -25.79 -24.00
N ILE A 140 19.03 -24.78 -24.40
CA ILE A 140 19.41 -23.82 -25.44
C ILE A 140 20.28 -22.69 -24.88
N PHE A 141 20.02 -22.25 -23.66
CA PHE A 141 20.78 -21.19 -22.99
C PHE A 141 21.74 -21.74 -21.93
N CYS A 142 22.21 -22.98 -22.09
CA CYS A 142 23.05 -23.68 -21.12
C CYS A 142 24.24 -22.82 -20.67
N LYS A 143 24.95 -22.19 -21.60
CA LYS A 143 26.10 -21.33 -21.28
C LYS A 143 25.69 -20.12 -20.45
N GLN A 144 24.64 -19.39 -20.83
CA GLN A 144 24.22 -18.18 -20.11
C GLN A 144 23.66 -18.51 -18.72
N PHE A 145 22.94 -19.62 -18.58
CA PHE A 145 22.52 -20.13 -17.27
C PHE A 145 23.72 -20.47 -16.41
N LYS A 146 24.71 -21.19 -16.95
CA LYS A 146 25.96 -21.49 -16.24
C LYS A 146 26.67 -20.21 -15.81
N ASP A 147 26.89 -19.28 -16.74
CA ASP A 147 27.56 -18.00 -16.47
C ASP A 147 26.81 -17.20 -15.38
N TYR A 148 25.48 -17.12 -15.44
CA TYR A 148 24.65 -16.45 -14.44
C TYR A 148 24.74 -17.12 -13.06
N LEU A 149 24.58 -18.44 -13.01
CA LEU A 149 24.56 -19.22 -11.76
C LEU A 149 25.95 -19.29 -11.10
N GLU A 150 27.04 -19.27 -11.90
CA GLU A 150 28.42 -19.26 -11.41
C GLU A 150 28.94 -17.87 -11.05
N SER A 151 28.40 -16.80 -11.64
CA SER A 151 28.90 -15.43 -11.44
C SER A 151 28.89 -14.97 -9.97
N ASN A 152 28.08 -15.59 -9.12
CA ASN A 152 28.10 -15.48 -7.66
C ASN A 152 27.28 -16.63 -7.04
N ASN A 153 27.70 -17.22 -5.90
CA ASN A 153 26.90 -18.21 -5.15
C ASN A 153 25.46 -17.70 -4.82
N GLN A 154 25.27 -16.38 -4.81
CA GLN A 154 23.95 -15.76 -4.68
C GLN A 154 23.02 -16.03 -5.86
N GLY A 155 23.52 -16.24 -7.08
CA GLY A 155 22.72 -16.50 -8.28
C GLY A 155 21.91 -17.79 -8.17
N ILE A 156 22.55 -18.90 -7.80
CA ILE A 156 21.86 -20.17 -7.52
C ILE A 156 20.83 -20.00 -6.40
N THR A 157 21.25 -19.38 -5.29
CA THR A 157 20.39 -19.13 -4.13
C THR A 157 19.12 -18.37 -4.54
N GLN A 158 19.27 -17.23 -5.21
CA GLN A 158 18.16 -16.37 -5.63
C GLN A 158 17.27 -17.07 -6.65
N TYR A 159 17.84 -17.83 -7.58
CA TYR A 159 17.07 -18.56 -8.59
C TYR A 159 16.20 -19.65 -7.96
N LEU A 160 16.77 -20.47 -7.07
CA LEU A 160 16.02 -21.53 -6.39
C LEU A 160 14.94 -20.96 -5.45
N LEU A 161 15.22 -19.86 -4.74
CA LEU A 161 14.22 -19.18 -3.93
C LEU A 161 13.09 -18.59 -4.80
N SER A 162 13.43 -17.99 -5.94
CA SER A 162 12.45 -17.46 -6.92
C SER A 162 11.55 -18.57 -7.46
N LEU A 163 12.14 -19.73 -7.77
CA LEU A 163 11.44 -20.89 -8.29
C LEU A 163 10.40 -21.41 -7.29
N VAL A 164 10.78 -21.60 -6.02
CA VAL A 164 9.84 -22.02 -4.94
C VAL A 164 8.78 -20.95 -4.66
N THR A 165 9.18 -19.68 -4.71
CA THR A 165 8.27 -18.54 -4.50
C THR A 165 7.17 -18.53 -5.56
N THR A 166 7.54 -18.78 -6.82
CA THR A 166 6.62 -18.61 -7.96
C THR A 166 5.72 -19.81 -8.15
N HIS A 167 6.25 -21.04 -8.13
CA HIS A 167 5.44 -22.25 -8.33
C HIS A 167 6.00 -23.47 -7.58
N GLY A 168 5.21 -24.53 -7.50
CA GLY A 168 5.53 -25.75 -6.74
C GLY A 168 5.95 -26.95 -7.55
N ASN A 169 6.19 -26.80 -8.85
CA ASN A 169 6.35 -27.93 -9.76
C ASN A 169 7.66 -28.70 -9.50
N ILE A 170 7.56 -29.90 -8.91
CA ILE A 170 8.70 -30.76 -8.59
C ILE A 170 9.50 -31.18 -9.83
N GLY A 171 8.87 -31.28 -11.01
CA GLY A 171 9.54 -31.60 -12.25
C GLY A 171 10.53 -30.52 -12.66
N ILE A 172 10.14 -29.24 -12.53
CA ILE A 172 10.99 -28.09 -12.80
C ILE A 172 12.12 -28.01 -11.77
N TRP A 173 11.79 -28.20 -10.49
CA TRP A 173 12.77 -28.27 -9.41
C TRP A 173 13.89 -29.28 -9.73
N ARG A 174 13.52 -30.51 -10.12
CA ARG A 174 14.48 -31.56 -10.49
C ARG A 174 15.29 -31.22 -11.74
N LEU A 175 14.67 -30.66 -12.78
CA LEU A 175 15.38 -30.24 -13.99
C LEU A 175 16.44 -29.18 -13.69
N VAL A 176 16.09 -28.16 -12.90
CA VAL A 176 17.00 -27.07 -12.53
C VAL A 176 18.11 -27.57 -11.61
N THR A 177 17.78 -28.36 -10.58
CA THR A 177 18.79 -28.89 -9.66
C THR A 177 19.77 -29.84 -10.34
N ASN A 178 19.29 -30.71 -11.24
CA ASN A 178 20.14 -31.56 -12.08
C ASN A 178 21.00 -30.74 -13.03
N PHE A 179 20.44 -29.72 -13.69
CA PHE A 179 21.23 -28.82 -14.53
C PHE A 179 22.37 -28.16 -13.76
N ILE A 180 22.10 -27.67 -12.54
CA ILE A 180 23.14 -27.06 -11.71
C ILE A 180 24.21 -28.10 -11.38
N ASN A 181 23.81 -29.31 -10.94
CA ASN A 181 24.72 -30.41 -10.61
C ASN A 181 25.66 -30.77 -11.77
N ASP A 182 25.09 -30.91 -12.95
CA ASP A 182 25.78 -31.43 -14.12
C ASP A 182 26.66 -30.38 -14.80
N HIS A 183 26.25 -29.10 -14.77
CA HIS A 183 26.90 -28.06 -15.58
C HIS A 183 27.63 -26.98 -14.79
N CYS A 184 27.18 -26.64 -13.57
CA CYS A 184 27.75 -25.53 -12.79
C CYS A 184 28.77 -26.00 -11.74
N LEU A 185 28.71 -27.27 -11.32
CA LEU A 185 29.51 -27.77 -10.18
C LEU A 185 30.79 -28.52 -10.60
N ASP A 186 30.91 -28.91 -11.87
CA ASP A 186 31.99 -29.76 -12.35
C ASP A 186 33.37 -29.07 -12.38
N GLU A 187 33.42 -27.75 -12.54
CA GLU A 187 34.69 -27.00 -12.52
C GLU A 187 35.30 -26.92 -11.12
N HIS A 188 34.47 -26.88 -10.08
CA HIS A 188 34.94 -26.93 -8.69
C HIS A 188 35.57 -28.28 -8.34
N LYS A 189 35.07 -29.39 -8.89
CA LYS A 189 35.67 -30.72 -8.73
C LYS A 189 37.07 -30.77 -9.35
N LYS A 190 37.24 -30.21 -10.56
CA LYS A 190 38.54 -30.18 -11.26
C LYS A 190 39.61 -29.35 -10.53
N ASN A 191 39.22 -28.26 -9.86
CA ASN A 191 40.16 -27.39 -9.15
C ASN A 191 40.63 -27.95 -7.79
N LYS A 192 39.81 -28.74 -7.08
CA LYS A 192 40.22 -29.37 -5.81
C LYS A 192 41.25 -30.48 -6.00
N ASN A 193 41.18 -31.25 -7.09
CA ASN A 193 42.13 -32.33 -7.39
C ASN A 193 43.56 -31.84 -7.65
N LYS A 194 43.77 -30.55 -7.96
CA LYS A 194 45.11 -29.97 -8.14
C LYS A 194 45.83 -29.62 -6.82
N LYS A 195 45.14 -29.61 -5.67
CA LYS A 195 45.71 -29.17 -4.37
C LYS A 195 46.11 -30.30 -3.42
N GLY A 196 46.24 -31.54 -3.87
CA GLY A 196 46.90 -32.64 -3.13
C GLY A 196 46.34 -32.99 -1.75
N GLY A 197 45.14 -32.52 -1.40
CA GLY A 197 44.45 -32.88 -0.16
C GLY A 197 43.86 -34.28 -0.25
N PRO A 198 43.71 -35.01 0.88
CA PRO A 198 43.14 -36.35 0.91
C PRO A 198 41.77 -36.35 0.22
N SER A 199 41.61 -37.22 -0.78
CA SER A 199 40.38 -37.42 -1.52
C SER A 199 39.31 -38.04 -0.60
N PHE A 200 38.51 -37.22 0.05
CA PHE A 200 37.19 -37.68 0.48
C PHE A 200 36.39 -37.99 -0.79
N GLY A 201 35.75 -39.15 -0.88
CA GLY A 201 34.94 -39.55 -2.04
C GLY A 201 33.83 -38.52 -2.27
N LEU A 202 33.99 -37.69 -3.30
CA LEU A 202 33.10 -36.57 -3.66
C LEU A 202 32.25 -36.89 -4.91
N ASP A 203 32.08 -38.17 -5.22
CA ASP A 203 31.17 -38.63 -6.26
C ASP A 203 29.74 -38.52 -5.70
N GLY A 204 29.12 -37.36 -5.91
CA GLY A 204 27.72 -37.11 -5.52
C GLY A 204 27.41 -35.77 -4.84
N ILE A 205 28.26 -34.73 -4.97
CA ILE A 205 27.93 -33.41 -4.42
C ILE A 205 26.69 -32.84 -5.13
N SER A 206 25.55 -32.81 -4.45
CA SER A 206 24.34 -32.16 -4.94
C SER A 206 24.43 -30.64 -4.82
N VAL A 207 23.63 -29.91 -5.59
CA VAL A 207 23.54 -28.44 -5.60
C VAL A 207 23.19 -27.91 -4.20
N LEU A 208 22.38 -28.67 -3.47
CA LEU A 208 22.04 -28.39 -2.08
C LEU A 208 23.30 -28.42 -1.20
N GLN A 209 24.27 -29.28 -1.48
CA GLN A 209 25.57 -29.29 -0.81
C GLN A 209 26.53 -28.18 -1.28
N LEU A 210 26.38 -27.57 -2.47
CA LEU A 210 27.40 -26.66 -3.04
C LEU A 210 27.09 -25.18 -2.83
N VAL A 211 25.81 -24.79 -2.72
CA VAL A 211 25.39 -23.46 -2.23
C VAL A 211 25.86 -23.20 -0.77
N SER A 212 26.45 -24.22 -0.15
CA SER A 212 26.58 -24.34 1.29
C SER A 212 27.95 -24.01 1.90
N VAL A 213 28.96 -23.69 1.08
CA VAL A 213 30.36 -23.59 1.55
C VAL A 213 30.58 -22.52 2.63
N ASP A 214 29.75 -21.48 2.71
CA ASP A 214 29.84 -20.45 3.78
C ASP A 214 28.53 -20.16 4.55
N ARG A 215 27.35 -20.57 4.06
CA ARG A 215 26.03 -20.29 4.71
C ARG A 215 25.01 -21.43 4.62
N HIS A 216 25.47 -22.69 4.70
CA HIS A 216 24.65 -23.92 4.57
C HIS A 216 23.26 -23.82 5.23
N ASP A 217 23.23 -23.51 6.53
CA ASP A 217 22.01 -23.66 7.31
C ASP A 217 20.99 -22.56 7.01
N GLU A 218 21.43 -21.37 6.62
CA GLU A 218 20.54 -20.23 6.38
C GLU A 218 19.76 -20.39 5.07
N PHE A 219 20.43 -20.85 4.00
CA PHE A 219 19.78 -21.07 2.71
C PHE A 219 18.75 -22.22 2.78
N VAL A 220 19.15 -23.39 3.27
CA VAL A 220 18.26 -24.55 3.36
C VAL A 220 17.06 -24.25 4.27
N THR A 221 17.30 -23.56 5.38
CA THR A 221 16.23 -23.08 6.26
C THR A 221 15.28 -22.14 5.51
N SER A 222 15.80 -21.13 4.81
CA SER A 222 14.98 -20.17 4.06
C SER A 222 14.16 -20.85 2.96
N LEU A 223 14.75 -21.85 2.29
CA LEU A 223 14.09 -22.63 1.26
C LEU A 223 12.95 -23.49 1.83
N LEU A 224 13.21 -24.22 2.92
CA LEU A 224 12.18 -25.01 3.60
C LEU A 224 11.04 -24.13 4.12
N GLN A 225 11.38 -22.95 4.66
CA GLN A 225 10.38 -21.96 5.06
C GLN A 225 9.51 -21.57 3.87
N LEU A 226 10.12 -21.13 2.77
CA LEU A 226 9.39 -20.80 1.54
C LEU A 226 8.51 -21.94 1.04
N CYS A 227 8.98 -23.18 1.11
CA CYS A 227 8.15 -24.33 0.78
C CYS A 227 6.93 -24.46 1.70
N ILE A 228 7.09 -24.33 3.02
CA ILE A 228 5.98 -24.36 3.98
C ILE A 228 5.00 -23.20 3.68
N LEU A 229 5.52 -21.99 3.48
CA LEU A 229 4.74 -20.78 3.24
C LEU A 229 3.90 -20.83 1.97
N LYS A 230 4.43 -21.47 0.93
CA LYS A 230 3.80 -21.58 -0.38
C LYS A 230 3.14 -22.94 -0.60
N SER A 231 3.11 -23.81 0.41
CA SER A 231 2.56 -25.16 0.33
C SER A 231 3.20 -25.99 -0.80
N ARG A 232 4.54 -26.05 -0.83
CA ARG A 232 5.34 -26.79 -1.82
C ARG A 232 5.80 -28.12 -1.24
N ASP A 233 4.84 -28.96 -0.85
CA ASP A 233 5.12 -30.16 -0.05
C ASP A 233 6.06 -31.16 -0.77
N GLU A 234 5.95 -31.30 -2.09
CA GLU A 234 6.80 -32.22 -2.87
C GLU A 234 8.28 -31.78 -2.89
N ILE A 235 8.52 -30.48 -3.09
CA ILE A 235 9.88 -29.91 -3.08
C ILE A 235 10.45 -29.98 -1.66
N MET A 236 9.64 -29.63 -0.67
CA MET A 236 10.01 -29.76 0.74
C MET A 236 10.38 -31.20 1.07
N GLU A 237 9.61 -32.19 0.61
CA GLU A 237 9.90 -33.59 0.88
C GLU A 237 11.23 -34.04 0.30
N GLU A 238 11.54 -33.62 -0.92
CA GLU A 238 12.82 -33.95 -1.54
C GLU A 238 14.00 -33.39 -0.72
N ILE A 239 13.87 -32.15 -0.23
CA ILE A 239 14.88 -31.52 0.63
C ILE A 239 14.97 -32.24 1.99
N VAL A 240 13.84 -32.55 2.63
CA VAL A 240 13.80 -33.23 3.94
C VAL A 240 14.39 -34.63 3.83
N THR A 241 14.03 -35.39 2.78
CA THR A 241 14.59 -36.71 2.52
C THR A 241 16.11 -36.64 2.34
N ALA A 242 16.60 -35.65 1.57
CA ALA A 242 18.03 -35.42 1.39
C ALA A 242 18.76 -35.04 2.71
N ILE A 243 18.06 -34.42 3.66
CA ILE A 243 18.63 -34.14 4.99
C ILE A 243 18.74 -35.43 5.80
N LEU A 244 17.69 -36.26 5.77
CA LEU A 244 17.59 -37.47 6.59
C LEU A 244 18.51 -38.59 6.11
N ASP A 245 18.73 -38.71 4.80
CA ASP A 245 19.67 -39.69 4.23
C ASP A 245 21.15 -39.24 4.36
N GLY A 246 21.39 -38.03 4.87
CA GLY A 246 22.72 -37.45 5.05
C GLY A 246 23.34 -36.90 3.76
N SER A 247 22.62 -36.91 2.63
CA SER A 247 23.05 -36.28 1.38
C SER A 247 23.02 -34.75 1.45
N LEU A 248 22.45 -34.15 2.49
CA LEU A 248 22.50 -32.74 2.79
C LEU A 248 22.96 -32.51 4.25
N PRO A 249 24.27 -32.47 4.51
CA PRO A 249 24.81 -32.40 5.86
C PRO A 249 24.61 -31.01 6.49
N ILE A 250 23.58 -30.86 7.32
CA ILE A 250 23.32 -29.63 8.06
C ILE A 250 24.17 -29.61 9.33
N LYS A 251 25.06 -28.63 9.44
CA LYS A 251 25.85 -28.41 10.65
C LYS A 251 24.96 -27.72 11.67
N THR A 252 24.36 -28.47 12.57
CA THR A 252 23.66 -27.90 13.72
C THR A 252 24.66 -27.24 14.67
N LYS A 253 25.08 -26.01 14.37
CA LYS A 253 25.77 -25.19 15.37
C LYS A 253 24.85 -25.12 16.58
N LYS A 254 25.40 -25.33 17.80
CA LYS A 254 24.69 -25.05 19.06
C LYS A 254 24.23 -23.60 18.99
N MET A 255 22.99 -23.39 18.57
CA MET A 255 22.50 -22.05 18.31
C MET A 255 22.18 -21.45 19.67
N VAL A 256 22.93 -20.44 20.08
CA VAL A 256 22.45 -19.49 21.09
C VAL A 256 21.51 -18.58 20.31
N PRO A 257 20.19 -18.58 20.58
CA PRO A 257 19.24 -17.78 19.81
C PRO A 257 19.47 -16.29 20.09
N SER A 258 20.42 -15.65 19.39
CA SER A 258 20.49 -14.19 19.33
C SER A 258 19.45 -13.72 18.32
N LEU A 259 18.19 -13.80 18.71
CA LEU A 259 17.06 -13.39 17.90
C LEU A 259 16.97 -11.86 17.95
N SER A 260 17.62 -11.17 17.01
CA SER A 260 17.35 -9.74 16.81
C SER A 260 16.05 -9.62 16.00
N TYR A 261 14.92 -9.54 16.70
CA TYR A 261 13.61 -9.38 16.08
C TYR A 261 13.47 -7.99 15.47
N LYS A 262 13.90 -7.83 14.22
CA LYS A 262 13.46 -6.73 13.35
C LYS A 262 12.46 -7.30 12.37
N TYR A 263 11.24 -7.57 12.85
CA TYR A 263 10.15 -8.02 11.99
C TYR A 263 9.77 -6.88 11.04
N ARG A 264 10.12 -7.04 9.76
CA ARG A 264 9.72 -6.14 8.65
C ARG A 264 9.01 -6.93 7.54
N SER A 265 8.16 -7.89 7.90
CA SER A 265 7.34 -8.57 6.90
C SER A 265 6.10 -7.72 6.65
N SER A 266 6.08 -7.03 5.51
CA SER A 266 4.90 -6.38 4.95
C SER A 266 3.94 -7.36 4.28
N SER A 267 4.26 -8.66 4.25
CA SER A 267 3.39 -9.65 3.63
C SER A 267 2.16 -9.91 4.49
N PRO A 268 0.95 -9.93 3.89
CA PRO A 268 -0.25 -10.32 4.59
C PRO A 268 -0.10 -11.74 5.13
N LEU A 269 -0.76 -11.98 6.25
CA LEU A 269 -0.75 -13.28 6.90
C LEU A 269 -1.54 -14.30 6.07
N PRO A 270 -1.20 -15.59 6.12
CA PRO A 270 -1.98 -16.62 5.43
C PRO A 270 -3.39 -16.71 6.00
N ASN A 271 -4.36 -17.00 5.15
CA ASN A 271 -5.73 -17.29 5.56
C ASN A 271 -5.81 -18.56 6.45
N LEU A 272 -6.97 -18.80 7.08
CA LEU A 272 -7.18 -19.94 7.98
C LEU A 272 -6.81 -21.30 7.36
N GLU A 273 -7.24 -21.56 6.12
CA GLU A 273 -6.96 -22.81 5.41
C GLU A 273 -5.45 -23.04 5.23
N SER A 274 -4.74 -21.98 4.81
CA SER A 274 -3.28 -22.02 4.67
C SER A 274 -2.59 -22.25 6.02
N ARG A 275 -3.11 -21.69 7.12
CA ARG A 275 -2.56 -21.89 8.47
C ARG A 275 -2.74 -23.32 8.96
N ILE A 276 -3.89 -23.95 8.71
CA ILE A 276 -4.15 -25.37 9.03
C ILE A 276 -3.19 -26.28 8.25
N LEU A 277 -3.00 -26.01 6.96
CA LEU A 277 -2.07 -26.77 6.13
C LEU A 277 -0.63 -26.63 6.64
N ILE A 278 -0.19 -25.41 6.93
CA ILE A 278 1.12 -25.12 7.50
C ILE A 278 1.32 -25.84 8.84
N GLN A 279 0.32 -25.84 9.72
CA GLN A 279 0.36 -26.58 10.98
C GLN A 279 0.58 -28.08 10.74
N THR A 280 -0.20 -28.68 9.85
CA THR A 280 -0.06 -30.10 9.49
C THR A 280 1.35 -30.40 8.96
N THR A 281 1.89 -29.52 8.13
CA THR A 281 3.25 -29.62 7.60
C THR A 281 4.30 -29.50 8.70
N LEU A 282 4.16 -28.57 9.64
CA LEU A 282 5.08 -28.40 10.76
C LEU A 282 5.05 -29.59 11.72
N ASP A 283 3.88 -30.13 12.03
CA ASP A 283 3.74 -31.35 12.85
C ASP A 283 4.46 -32.54 12.19
N ASN A 284 4.30 -32.70 10.87
CA ASN A 284 5.03 -33.72 10.11
C ASN A 284 6.55 -33.51 10.21
N LEU A 285 7.03 -32.29 9.96
CA LEU A 285 8.47 -31.96 10.06
C LEU A 285 9.03 -32.16 11.47
N TYR A 286 8.25 -31.87 12.52
CA TYR A 286 8.65 -32.05 13.91
C TYR A 286 8.95 -33.52 14.24
N THR A 287 8.16 -34.45 13.68
CA THR A 287 8.38 -35.88 13.90
C THR A 287 9.57 -36.46 13.13
N ARG A 288 10.04 -35.77 12.09
CA ARG A 288 11.02 -36.30 11.14
C ARG A 288 12.39 -35.65 11.25
N LEU A 289 12.46 -34.34 11.41
CA LEU A 289 13.72 -33.60 11.41
C LEU A 289 14.41 -33.64 12.78
N PRO A 290 15.76 -33.60 12.84
CA PRO A 290 16.47 -33.37 14.08
C PRO A 290 16.03 -32.07 14.75
N MET A 291 15.75 -32.12 16.07
CA MET A 291 15.22 -30.97 16.83
C MET A 291 15.95 -29.65 16.58
N PRO A 292 17.30 -29.57 16.59
CA PRO A 292 17.99 -28.29 16.36
C PRO A 292 17.71 -27.69 14.98
N LEU A 293 17.56 -28.54 13.96
CA LEU A 293 17.24 -28.09 12.60
C LEU A 293 15.78 -27.68 12.49
N TYR A 294 14.87 -28.50 13.01
CA TYR A 294 13.46 -28.16 13.07
C TYR A 294 13.26 -26.79 13.73
N TYR A 295 13.91 -26.56 14.87
CA TYR A 295 13.86 -25.27 15.54
C TYR A 295 14.51 -24.14 14.76
N ASN A 296 15.59 -24.38 14.00
CA ASN A 296 16.13 -23.34 13.12
C ASN A 296 15.14 -22.92 12.03
N ILE A 297 14.43 -23.88 11.44
CA ILE A 297 13.36 -23.62 10.46
C ILE A 297 12.25 -22.81 11.08
N VAL A 298 11.78 -23.24 12.25
CA VAL A 298 10.69 -22.62 12.98
C VAL A 298 11.07 -21.23 13.47
N ILE A 299 12.16 -21.07 14.23
CA ILE A 299 12.61 -19.79 14.83
C ILE A 299 12.81 -18.68 13.81
N ARG A 300 13.36 -19.02 12.63
CA ARG A 300 13.64 -18.04 11.57
C ARG A 300 12.43 -17.80 10.66
N SER A 301 11.38 -18.61 10.77
CA SER A 301 10.13 -18.35 10.04
C SER A 301 9.53 -17.06 10.59
N PRO A 302 8.78 -16.29 9.78
CA PRO A 302 8.02 -15.18 10.33
C PRO A 302 7.19 -15.72 11.51
N LEU A 303 7.39 -15.19 12.72
CA LEU A 303 6.85 -15.80 13.94
C LEU A 303 5.33 -16.05 13.89
N ALA A 304 4.62 -15.34 13.03
CA ALA A 304 3.19 -15.50 12.79
C ALA A 304 2.80 -16.91 12.31
N PHE A 305 3.77 -17.69 11.82
CA PHE A 305 3.64 -19.09 11.41
C PHE A 305 3.82 -20.08 12.57
N MET A 306 4.53 -19.68 13.63
CA MET A 306 4.86 -20.57 14.76
C MET A 306 3.73 -20.72 15.79
N THR A 307 2.73 -19.86 15.72
CA THR A 307 1.95 -19.46 16.88
C THR A 307 0.58 -20.07 16.99
N ASP A 308 0.13 -20.70 15.92
CA ASP A 308 -0.93 -21.68 15.98
C ASP A 308 -0.38 -23.07 16.41
N ASN A 309 0.94 -23.20 16.61
CA ASN A 309 1.68 -24.42 16.92
C ASN A 309 2.49 -24.37 18.24
N ILE A 310 1.95 -23.74 19.30
CA ILE A 310 2.68 -23.56 20.59
C ILE A 310 3.23 -24.87 21.17
N ASN A 311 2.51 -25.99 20.95
CA ASN A 311 2.82 -27.25 21.60
C ASN A 311 4.22 -27.71 21.21
N ILE A 312 4.59 -27.40 19.96
CA ILE A 312 5.89 -27.66 19.37
C ILE A 312 6.97 -26.70 19.91
N LEU A 313 6.58 -25.48 20.28
CA LEU A 313 7.49 -24.48 20.87
C LEU A 313 7.84 -24.79 22.32
N SER A 314 7.13 -25.70 23.01
CA SER A 314 7.35 -25.98 24.43
C SER A 314 8.82 -26.23 24.81
N ASN A 315 9.61 -26.92 23.98
CA ASN A 315 11.05 -27.11 24.25
C ASN A 315 11.89 -25.83 24.03
N LEU A 316 11.46 -24.90 23.16
CA LEU A 316 12.10 -23.59 23.04
C LEU A 316 11.87 -22.75 24.30
N PHE A 317 10.65 -22.79 24.82
CA PHE A 317 10.29 -22.09 26.05
C PHE A 317 11.16 -22.54 27.23
N GLU A 318 11.63 -23.79 27.28
CA GLU A 318 12.52 -24.27 28.35
C GLU A 318 13.85 -23.49 28.44
N SER A 319 14.33 -22.91 27.33
CA SER A 319 15.56 -22.15 27.33
C SER A 319 15.40 -20.72 27.87
N ASN A 320 14.28 -20.06 27.56
CA ASN A 320 13.95 -18.71 28.02
C ASN A 320 12.45 -18.40 27.81
N PRO A 321 11.57 -18.73 28.78
CA PRO A 321 10.13 -18.64 28.57
C PRO A 321 9.64 -17.21 28.32
N ILE A 322 10.19 -16.22 29.06
CA ILE A 322 9.79 -14.80 28.93
C ILE A 322 10.07 -14.32 27.51
N TYR A 323 11.27 -14.61 27.02
CA TYR A 323 11.71 -14.19 25.70
C TYR A 323 10.80 -14.73 24.59
N HIS A 324 10.54 -16.03 24.61
CA HIS A 324 9.70 -16.69 23.60
C HIS A 324 8.23 -16.31 23.73
N LEU A 325 7.74 -16.03 24.94
CA LEU A 325 6.39 -15.53 25.14
C LEU A 325 6.21 -14.12 24.58
N ARG A 326 7.19 -13.23 24.83
CA ARG A 326 7.20 -11.89 24.24
C ARG A 326 7.22 -11.94 22.72
N ALA A 327 8.12 -12.76 22.15
CA ALA A 327 8.22 -12.97 20.71
C ALA A 327 6.90 -13.50 20.11
N TYR A 328 6.25 -14.45 20.79
CA TYR A 328 4.95 -14.98 20.41
C TYR A 328 3.90 -13.86 20.32
N LEU A 329 3.76 -13.07 21.37
CA LEU A 329 2.73 -12.02 21.47
C LEU A 329 2.98 -10.85 20.52
N GLN A 330 4.24 -10.49 20.29
CA GLN A 330 4.61 -9.43 19.33
C GLN A 330 4.18 -9.75 17.90
N VAL A 331 4.22 -11.03 17.50
CA VAL A 331 3.93 -11.42 16.12
C VAL A 331 2.57 -12.08 15.97
N ASN A 332 1.90 -12.37 17.10
CA ASN A 332 0.51 -12.82 17.12
C ASN A 332 -0.35 -11.85 17.89
N PRO A 333 -0.36 -10.61 17.41
CA PRO A 333 -1.24 -9.62 17.98
C PRO A 333 -2.68 -10.07 17.63
N ILE A 334 -3.64 -9.65 18.45
CA ILE A 334 -5.05 -10.03 18.31
C ILE A 334 -5.57 -9.59 16.93
N ARG A 335 -5.93 -10.52 16.06
CA ARG A 335 -6.32 -10.20 14.68
C ARG A 335 -7.83 -10.14 14.51
N GLN A 336 -8.26 -9.33 13.54
CA GLN A 336 -9.67 -9.15 13.21
C GLN A 336 -10.32 -10.37 12.54
N ASP A 337 -9.51 -11.16 11.83
CA ASP A 337 -9.93 -12.36 11.11
C ASP A 337 -9.89 -13.64 11.98
N THR A 338 -9.42 -13.55 13.23
CA THR A 338 -9.33 -14.72 14.11
C THR A 338 -10.73 -15.11 14.57
N CYS A 339 -11.14 -16.36 14.34
CA CYS A 339 -12.43 -16.85 14.80
C CYS A 339 -12.41 -17.18 16.31
N ASN A 340 -13.59 -17.43 16.91
CA ASN A 340 -13.69 -17.76 18.34
C ASN A 340 -12.87 -18.98 18.75
N GLU A 341 -12.91 -20.05 17.95
CA GLU A 341 -12.18 -21.28 18.25
C GLU A 341 -10.66 -21.06 18.26
N GLU A 342 -10.13 -20.27 17.31
CA GLU A 342 -8.71 -19.93 17.29
C GLU A 342 -8.31 -19.09 18.50
N MET A 343 -9.11 -18.09 18.88
CA MET A 343 -8.83 -17.29 20.07
C MET A 343 -8.89 -18.13 21.35
N LYS A 344 -9.85 -19.04 21.44
CA LYS A 344 -9.97 -19.99 22.56
C LYS A 344 -8.77 -20.92 22.63
N GLN A 345 -8.34 -21.48 21.49
CA GLN A 345 -7.15 -22.31 21.39
C GLN A 345 -5.91 -21.52 21.84
N LYS A 346 -5.72 -20.29 21.33
CA LYS A 346 -4.62 -19.40 21.74
C LYS A 346 -4.64 -19.12 23.24
N LYS A 347 -5.79 -18.79 23.82
CA LYS A 347 -5.94 -18.59 25.27
C LYS A 347 -5.52 -19.84 26.05
N ASN A 348 -6.06 -21.01 25.69
CA ASN A 348 -5.78 -22.28 26.39
C ASN A 348 -4.28 -22.63 26.35
N ILE A 349 -3.67 -22.44 25.19
CA ILE A 349 -2.24 -22.58 24.93
C ILE A 349 -1.42 -21.68 25.85
N LEU A 350 -1.74 -20.38 25.87
CA LEU A 350 -1.03 -19.40 26.68
C LEU A 350 -1.22 -19.69 28.17
N PHE A 351 -2.43 -20.08 28.58
CA PHE A 351 -2.73 -20.50 29.95
C PHE A 351 -1.89 -21.72 30.38
N GLN A 352 -1.77 -22.73 29.52
CA GLN A 352 -0.91 -23.89 29.79
C GLN A 352 0.55 -23.49 29.93
N LEU A 353 1.06 -22.58 29.08
CA LEU A 353 2.42 -22.05 29.21
C LEU A 353 2.61 -21.26 30.51
N LEU A 354 1.68 -20.37 30.85
CA LEU A 354 1.72 -19.61 32.10
C LEU A 354 1.72 -20.53 33.31
N THR A 355 0.95 -21.62 33.26
CA THR A 355 0.91 -22.62 34.32
C THR A 355 2.23 -23.40 34.39
N LYS A 356 2.75 -23.88 33.26
CA LYS A 356 4.01 -24.65 33.19
C LYS A 356 5.21 -23.83 33.65
N TYR A 357 5.25 -22.53 33.32
CA TYR A 357 6.38 -21.64 33.59
C TYR A 357 6.07 -20.55 34.63
N LYS A 358 5.10 -20.79 35.54
CA LYS A 358 4.61 -19.81 36.52
C LYS A 358 5.74 -19.14 37.32
N ASP A 359 6.68 -19.95 37.83
CA ASP A 359 7.79 -19.48 38.65
C ASP A 359 8.79 -18.60 37.88
N GLN A 360 8.97 -18.86 36.58
CA GLN A 360 9.91 -18.12 35.74
C GLN A 360 9.29 -16.82 35.20
N LEU A 361 8.01 -16.88 34.80
CA LEU A 361 7.30 -15.74 34.21
C LEU A 361 6.85 -14.73 35.27
N LYS A 362 6.57 -15.17 36.51
CA LYS A 362 5.99 -14.35 37.58
C LYS A 362 4.69 -13.65 37.18
N ILE A 363 3.93 -14.27 36.27
CA ILE A 363 2.62 -13.81 35.82
C ILE A 363 1.58 -14.74 36.43
N ASP A 364 0.58 -14.16 37.08
CA ASP A 364 -0.51 -14.90 37.68
C ASP A 364 -1.73 -14.91 36.75
N ALA A 365 -2.04 -16.07 36.18
CA ALA A 365 -3.15 -16.22 35.24
C ALA A 365 -4.50 -15.91 35.90
N ASP A 366 -4.66 -16.22 37.19
CA ASP A 366 -5.86 -15.92 37.96
C ASP A 366 -6.08 -14.40 38.09
N LYS A 367 -4.99 -13.63 38.13
CA LYS A 367 -5.05 -12.17 38.14
C LYS A 367 -5.57 -11.62 36.81
N ILE A 368 -5.17 -12.22 35.68
CA ILE A 368 -5.70 -11.87 34.36
C ILE A 368 -7.22 -12.09 34.33
N ASP A 369 -7.67 -13.25 34.81
CA ASP A 369 -9.10 -13.55 34.89
C ASP A 369 -9.85 -12.58 35.82
N SER A 370 -9.28 -12.23 36.97
CA SER A 370 -9.88 -11.27 37.90
C SER A 370 -10.02 -9.86 37.32
N ASN A 371 -9.11 -9.46 36.41
CA ASN A 371 -9.18 -8.17 35.73
C ASN A 371 -10.29 -8.13 34.66
N ILE A 372 -10.73 -9.30 34.17
CA ILE A 372 -11.65 -9.42 33.03
C ILE A 372 -13.06 -9.87 33.46
N GLN A 373 -13.16 -10.69 34.52
CA GLN A 373 -14.45 -11.19 35.03
C GLN A 373 -15.53 -10.13 35.30
N PRO A 374 -15.22 -8.91 35.76
CA PRO A 374 -16.23 -7.87 35.95
C PRO A 374 -17.08 -7.59 34.71
N PHE A 375 -16.56 -7.79 33.50
CA PHE A 375 -17.28 -7.53 32.24
C PHE A 375 -18.33 -8.60 31.89
N TYR A 376 -18.25 -9.78 32.53
CA TYR A 376 -19.03 -10.96 32.16
C TYR A 376 -19.93 -11.47 33.29
N SER A 377 -19.71 -11.02 34.52
CA SER A 377 -20.46 -11.47 35.69
C SER A 377 -21.86 -10.85 35.77
N SER A 378 -22.13 -9.80 34.99
CA SER A 378 -23.40 -9.06 34.99
C SER A 378 -24.37 -9.46 33.88
N SER A 379 -23.95 -10.27 32.91
CA SER A 379 -24.82 -10.78 31.84
C SER A 379 -25.56 -12.04 32.30
N SER A 380 -26.89 -12.03 32.16
CA SER A 380 -27.75 -13.16 32.46
C SER A 380 -27.22 -14.47 31.84
N PRO A 381 -27.12 -15.58 32.59
CA PRO A 381 -26.49 -16.84 32.16
C PRO A 381 -27.20 -17.56 31.00
N GLN A 382 -28.25 -17.00 30.41
CA GLN A 382 -29.06 -17.68 29.40
C GLN A 382 -28.74 -17.32 27.94
N GLN A 383 -27.81 -16.40 27.67
CA GLN A 383 -27.36 -16.10 26.30
C GLN A 383 -25.85 -15.84 26.23
N THR A 384 -25.04 -16.88 26.43
CA THR A 384 -23.63 -16.83 25.99
C THR A 384 -23.60 -16.93 24.47
N THR A 385 -23.79 -15.80 23.80
CA THR A 385 -23.54 -15.70 22.36
C THR A 385 -22.05 -15.93 22.11
N SER A 386 -21.70 -16.59 21.00
CA SER A 386 -20.30 -16.84 20.60
C SER A 386 -19.41 -15.58 20.59
N SER A 387 -20.03 -14.40 20.44
CA SER A 387 -19.37 -13.08 20.52
C SER A 387 -18.83 -12.74 21.92
N ILE A 388 -19.53 -13.14 22.98
CA ILE A 388 -19.13 -12.88 24.37
C ILE A 388 -17.86 -13.69 24.70
N GLU A 389 -17.85 -14.98 24.38
CA GLU A 389 -16.69 -15.86 24.60
C GLU A 389 -15.48 -15.38 23.80
N TYR A 390 -15.68 -14.99 22.54
CA TYR A 390 -14.62 -14.44 21.69
C TYR A 390 -14.00 -13.18 22.30
N THR A 391 -14.85 -12.26 22.75
CA THR A 391 -14.42 -11.00 23.37
C THR A 391 -13.65 -11.26 24.67
N TYR A 392 -14.06 -12.27 25.45
CA TYR A 392 -13.37 -12.62 26.70
C TYR A 392 -11.99 -13.20 26.42
N ASN A 393 -11.89 -14.16 25.50
CA ASN A 393 -10.61 -14.76 25.10
C ASN A 393 -9.64 -13.70 24.56
N MET A 394 -10.18 -12.71 23.85
CA MET A 394 -9.46 -11.56 23.35
C MET A 394 -8.88 -10.67 24.46
N PHE A 395 -9.71 -10.22 25.40
CA PHE A 395 -9.24 -9.43 26.53
C PHE A 395 -8.20 -10.17 27.36
N TRP A 396 -8.34 -11.50 27.48
CA TRP A 396 -7.38 -12.33 28.21
C TRP A 396 -5.99 -12.28 27.55
N VAL A 397 -5.92 -12.46 26.24
CA VAL A 397 -4.66 -12.36 25.49
C VAL A 397 -4.09 -10.95 25.56
N PHE A 398 -4.93 -9.92 25.46
CA PHE A 398 -4.50 -8.53 25.54
C PHE A 398 -3.88 -8.19 26.89
N GLU A 399 -4.55 -8.56 27.98
CA GLU A 399 -4.07 -8.36 29.34
C GLU A 399 -2.70 -9.02 29.53
N LEU A 400 -2.53 -10.24 29.00
CA LEU A 400 -1.24 -10.91 29.01
C LEU A 400 -0.16 -10.13 28.24
N CYS A 401 -0.49 -9.57 27.06
CA CYS A 401 0.42 -8.68 26.32
C CYS A 401 0.85 -7.47 27.16
N THR A 402 -0.10 -6.83 27.86
CA THR A 402 0.20 -5.66 28.70
C THR A 402 1.14 -6.01 29.87
N MET A 403 0.97 -7.19 30.46
CA MET A 403 1.82 -7.66 31.56
C MET A 403 3.25 -7.97 31.12
N ILE A 404 3.44 -8.51 29.90
CA ILE A 404 4.77 -8.96 29.42
C ILE A 404 5.59 -7.85 28.77
N ASN A 405 4.93 -6.95 28.05
CA ASN A 405 5.60 -5.91 27.27
C ASN A 405 5.85 -4.63 28.06
N GLY A 406 5.78 -4.67 29.40
CA GLY A 406 5.93 -3.50 30.27
C GLY A 406 6.91 -2.44 29.73
N GLN A 407 6.36 -1.26 29.44
CA GLN A 407 7.01 -0.06 28.87
C GLN A 407 7.59 -0.13 27.44
N ASP A 408 7.45 -1.22 26.69
CA ASP A 408 7.78 -1.25 25.26
C ASP A 408 6.63 -0.67 24.42
N ASP A 409 6.67 0.65 24.22
CA ASP A 409 5.58 1.48 23.68
C ASP A 409 5.05 1.02 22.31
N ASP A 410 5.91 0.52 21.42
CA ASP A 410 5.52 0.19 20.03
C ASP A 410 4.60 -1.05 19.95
N THR A 411 4.91 -2.08 20.74
CA THR A 411 4.16 -3.35 20.73
C THR A 411 2.85 -3.24 21.47
N LEU A 412 2.85 -2.48 22.57
CA LEU A 412 1.65 -2.14 23.33
C LEU A 412 0.70 -1.31 22.47
N GLY A 413 1.20 -0.30 21.75
CA GLY A 413 0.40 0.53 20.85
C GLY A 413 -0.30 -0.27 19.74
N THR A 414 0.37 -1.27 19.17
CA THR A 414 -0.24 -2.16 18.16
C THR A 414 -1.38 -3.00 18.74
N SER A 415 -1.18 -3.57 19.93
CA SER A 415 -2.19 -4.38 20.61
C SER A 415 -3.40 -3.55 21.05
N GLN A 416 -3.15 -2.33 21.57
CA GLN A 416 -4.20 -1.39 21.94
C GLN A 416 -5.02 -0.93 20.72
N LYS A 417 -4.36 -0.64 19.58
CA LYS A 417 -5.04 -0.33 18.32
C LYS A 417 -5.99 -1.44 17.89
N GLN A 418 -5.54 -2.69 17.96
CA GLN A 418 -6.33 -3.84 17.53
C GLN A 418 -7.55 -4.08 18.41
N ILE A 419 -7.38 -4.04 19.74
CA ILE A 419 -8.51 -4.27 20.65
C ILE A 419 -9.59 -3.19 20.49
N ILE A 420 -9.20 -1.93 20.31
CA ILE A 420 -10.13 -0.84 20.07
C ILE A 420 -10.86 -1.02 18.72
N SER A 421 -10.15 -1.42 17.67
CA SER A 421 -10.73 -1.66 16.35
C SER A 421 -11.74 -2.83 16.35
N LEU A 422 -11.47 -3.88 17.13
CA LEU A 422 -12.36 -5.01 17.31
C LEU A 422 -13.63 -4.65 18.09
N ILE A 423 -13.51 -3.86 19.15
CA ILE A 423 -14.67 -3.36 19.91
C ILE A 423 -15.55 -2.48 19.02
N LYS A 424 -14.93 -1.65 18.18
CA LYS A 424 -15.64 -0.85 17.17
C LYS A 424 -16.48 -1.72 16.23
N GLN A 425 -15.97 -2.88 15.80
CA GLN A 425 -16.70 -3.82 14.93
C GLN A 425 -17.86 -4.51 15.66
N ASN A 426 -17.66 -4.94 16.90
CA ASN A 426 -18.66 -5.68 17.67
C ASN A 426 -19.77 -4.80 18.27
N LYS A 427 -19.61 -3.47 18.29
CA LYS A 427 -20.59 -2.50 18.83
C LYS A 427 -20.99 -2.73 20.30
N ILE A 428 -20.15 -3.43 21.08
CA ILE A 428 -20.37 -3.68 22.50
C ILE A 428 -19.73 -2.53 23.30
N PHE A 429 -20.56 -1.74 24.00
CA PHE A 429 -20.11 -0.59 24.81
C PHE A 429 -20.81 -0.62 26.17
N THR A 430 -20.25 -1.36 27.14
CA THR A 430 -20.69 -1.30 28.54
C THR A 430 -19.80 -0.32 29.31
N ASN A 431 -20.33 0.28 30.39
CA ASN A 431 -19.55 1.23 31.20
C ASN A 431 -18.29 0.58 31.78
N ASP A 432 -18.39 -0.69 32.20
CA ASP A 432 -17.25 -1.44 32.75
C ASP A 432 -16.16 -1.63 31.69
N LEU A 433 -16.55 -2.00 30.47
CA LEU A 433 -15.60 -2.13 29.36
C LEU A 433 -14.93 -0.80 29.02
N VAL A 434 -15.70 0.29 29.02
CA VAL A 434 -15.16 1.63 28.77
C VAL A 434 -14.13 2.01 29.85
N ASN A 435 -14.45 1.77 31.12
CA ASN A 435 -13.52 2.02 32.23
C ASN A 435 -12.24 1.19 32.11
N TYR A 436 -12.36 -0.07 31.69
CA TYR A 436 -11.22 -0.94 31.43
C TYR A 436 -10.32 -0.42 30.31
N LEU A 437 -10.91 -0.02 29.19
CA LEU A 437 -10.14 0.56 28.08
C LEU A 437 -9.47 1.87 28.48
N LEU A 438 -10.13 2.68 29.30
CA LEU A 438 -9.53 3.91 29.83
C LEU A 438 -8.31 3.61 30.69
N ASP A 439 -8.39 2.61 31.56
CA ASP A 439 -7.27 2.16 32.41
C ASP A 439 -6.11 1.58 31.58
N ARG A 440 -6.41 0.78 30.54
CA ARG A 440 -5.38 0.01 29.80
C ARG A 440 -4.87 0.62 28.52
N CYS A 441 -5.71 1.37 27.81
CA CYS A 441 -5.34 2.03 26.56
C CYS A 441 -5.13 3.53 26.75
N GLY A 442 -5.74 4.14 27.76
CA GLY A 442 -5.79 5.59 27.90
C GLY A 442 -6.75 6.23 26.88
N PHE A 443 -7.23 7.42 27.22
CA PHE A 443 -8.19 8.14 26.39
C PHE A 443 -7.60 8.51 25.02
N THR A 444 -6.31 8.85 24.96
CA THR A 444 -5.60 9.24 23.74
C THR A 444 -5.69 8.16 22.66
N ILE A 445 -5.40 6.91 23.01
CA ILE A 445 -5.44 5.77 22.07
C ILE A 445 -6.88 5.43 21.67
N ILE A 446 -7.83 5.53 22.61
CA ILE A 446 -9.27 5.38 22.32
C ILE A 446 -9.74 6.41 21.29
N CYS A 447 -9.32 7.67 21.42
CA CYS A 447 -9.64 8.70 20.45
C CYS A 447 -9.00 8.45 19.08
N ARG A 448 -7.83 7.82 19.02
CA ARG A 448 -7.11 7.57 17.76
C ARG A 448 -7.69 6.43 16.94
N PHE A 449 -8.17 5.38 17.61
CA PHE A 449 -8.59 4.15 16.94
C PHE A 449 -10.06 3.79 17.15
N GLY A 450 -10.74 4.44 18.09
CA GLY A 450 -12.12 4.15 18.49
C GLY A 450 -13.16 4.57 17.45
N SER A 451 -14.41 4.27 17.77
CA SER A 451 -15.55 4.93 17.12
C SER A 451 -15.93 6.17 17.92
N LYS A 452 -16.58 7.16 17.28
CA LYS A 452 -17.18 8.30 17.99
C LYS A 452 -17.99 7.89 19.22
N ARG A 453 -18.82 6.85 19.11
CA ARG A 453 -19.63 6.34 20.23
C ARG A 453 -18.78 5.82 21.40
N LEU A 454 -17.67 5.14 21.11
CA LEU A 454 -16.74 4.68 22.15
C LEU A 454 -16.08 5.88 22.84
N VAL A 455 -15.63 6.86 22.05
CA VAL A 455 -15.01 8.09 22.59
C VAL A 455 -15.99 8.88 23.44
N GLU A 456 -17.25 9.01 22.99
CA GLU A 456 -18.33 9.65 23.77
C GLU A 456 -18.54 8.97 25.11
N SER A 457 -18.64 7.64 25.11
CA SER A 457 -18.82 6.84 26.32
C SER A 457 -17.62 6.96 27.27
N ALA A 458 -16.41 6.90 26.71
CA ALA A 458 -15.16 7.08 27.44
C ALA A 458 -15.07 8.47 28.08
N PHE A 459 -15.41 9.52 27.33
CA PHE A 459 -15.41 10.87 27.87
C PHE A 459 -16.41 11.04 29.02
N ILE A 460 -17.64 10.51 28.88
CA ILE A 460 -18.65 10.53 29.96
C ILE A 460 -18.12 9.82 31.20
N ALA A 461 -17.52 8.63 31.03
CA ALA A 461 -16.95 7.87 32.13
C ALA A 461 -15.84 8.65 32.86
N ILE A 462 -14.95 9.33 32.12
CA ILE A 462 -13.93 10.16 32.75
C ILE A 462 -14.57 11.31 33.53
N MET A 463 -15.54 12.02 32.95
CA MET A 463 -16.24 13.13 33.61
C MET A 463 -16.94 12.70 34.91
N MET A 464 -17.43 11.46 34.96
CA MET A 464 -18.04 10.89 36.16
C MET A 464 -17.00 10.46 37.22
N SER A 465 -15.82 9.99 36.79
CA SER A 465 -14.82 9.39 37.68
C SER A 465 -14.09 10.38 38.62
N LYS A 466 -14.08 11.68 38.33
CA LYS A 466 -13.35 12.77 39.06
C LYS A 466 -11.84 12.54 39.30
N THR A 467 -11.29 11.38 39.00
CA THR A 467 -9.92 10.96 39.37
C THR A 467 -8.89 11.07 38.25
N ILE A 468 -9.31 11.30 37.00
CA ILE A 468 -8.40 11.34 35.85
C ILE A 468 -8.18 12.79 35.41
N GLU A 469 -6.98 13.31 35.62
CA GLU A 469 -6.57 14.62 35.06
C GLU A 469 -6.39 14.51 33.54
N ILE A 470 -7.41 14.92 32.78
CA ILE A 470 -7.39 14.92 31.30
C ILE A 470 -6.49 16.05 30.71
N GLN A 471 -6.11 17.05 31.51
CA GLN A 471 -5.71 18.36 30.98
C GLN A 471 -4.30 18.41 30.36
N ALA A 472 -3.35 17.55 30.75
CA ALA A 472 -1.98 17.66 30.26
C ALA A 472 -1.75 17.01 28.87
N ASP A 473 -2.46 15.92 28.55
CA ASP A 473 -2.20 15.13 27.33
C ASP A 473 -3.16 15.47 26.15
N THR A 474 -4.22 16.23 26.42
CA THR A 474 -5.23 16.56 25.39
C THR A 474 -4.72 17.46 24.27
N ARG A 475 -3.66 18.26 24.52
CA ARG A 475 -3.02 19.09 23.49
C ARG A 475 -2.33 18.24 22.43
N ASN A 476 -1.54 17.27 22.86
CA ASN A 476 -0.84 16.35 21.98
C ASN A 476 -1.84 15.43 21.25
N LEU A 477 -2.94 15.07 21.92
CA LEU A 477 -4.00 14.27 21.33
C LEU A 477 -4.59 14.91 20.06
N LEU A 478 -5.06 16.16 20.11
CA LEU A 478 -5.65 16.80 18.93
C LEU A 478 -4.64 16.92 17.77
N LYS A 479 -3.39 17.24 18.10
CA LYS A 479 -2.29 17.28 17.12
C LYS A 479 -2.05 15.91 16.48
N ASP A 480 -2.00 14.86 17.28
CA ASP A 480 -1.81 13.48 16.80
C ASP A 480 -2.98 13.02 15.92
N LEU A 481 -4.23 13.27 16.34
CA LEU A 481 -5.42 12.91 15.57
C LEU A 481 -5.46 13.58 14.20
N VAL A 482 -5.16 14.88 14.11
CA VAL A 482 -5.16 15.60 12.82
C VAL A 482 -4.00 15.14 11.92
N SER A 483 -2.87 14.77 12.53
CA SER A 483 -1.67 14.35 11.80
C SER A 483 -1.81 12.93 11.24
N ASN A 484 -2.30 11.99 12.04
CA ASN A 484 -2.22 10.55 11.80
C ASN A 484 -3.61 9.91 11.58
N ARG A 485 -4.08 9.91 10.32
CA ARG A 485 -5.42 9.42 9.89
C ARG A 485 -6.57 10.10 10.66
N PRO A 486 -7.01 11.31 10.24
CA PRO A 486 -7.96 12.09 11.01
C PRO A 486 -9.32 11.40 11.13
N GLN A 487 -9.69 11.06 12.36
CA GLN A 487 -11.05 10.64 12.72
C GLN A 487 -11.90 11.88 12.98
N TRP A 488 -12.41 12.48 11.91
CA TRP A 488 -13.05 13.79 12.00
C TRP A 488 -14.27 13.81 12.92
N ASP A 489 -15.03 12.72 12.98
CA ASP A 489 -16.19 12.53 13.84
C ASP A 489 -15.82 12.54 15.33
N VAL A 490 -14.68 11.94 15.68
CA VAL A 490 -14.09 12.01 17.02
C VAL A 490 -13.59 13.41 17.34
N ILE A 491 -12.82 14.02 16.42
CA ILE A 491 -12.30 15.39 16.59
C ILE A 491 -13.46 16.38 16.80
N GLU A 492 -14.55 16.24 16.04
CA GLU A 492 -15.76 17.04 16.24
C GLU A 492 -16.34 16.91 17.63
N PHE A 493 -16.55 15.67 18.09
CA PHE A 493 -17.08 15.42 19.40
C PHE A 493 -16.21 16.08 20.48
N LEU A 494 -14.88 15.89 20.40
CA LEU A 494 -13.93 16.51 21.32
C LEU A 494 -14.05 18.04 21.30
N VAL A 495 -14.00 18.67 20.13
CA VAL A 495 -14.02 20.14 20.05
C VAL A 495 -15.37 20.73 20.48
N LEU A 496 -16.48 20.15 20.02
CA LEU A 496 -17.81 20.73 20.20
C LEU A 496 -18.45 20.41 21.53
N LYS A 497 -18.24 19.19 22.06
CA LYS A 497 -18.96 18.71 23.24
C LYS A 497 -18.12 18.79 24.51
N THR A 498 -16.80 18.72 24.40
CA THR A 498 -15.93 18.78 25.58
C THR A 498 -15.33 20.17 25.79
N GLY A 499 -15.45 21.06 24.80
CA GLY A 499 -14.85 22.40 24.85
C GLY A 499 -13.33 22.37 24.69
N LEU A 500 -12.76 21.26 24.22
CA LEU A 500 -11.33 21.17 23.92
C LEU A 500 -10.98 22.15 22.81
N THR A 501 -10.16 23.14 23.16
CA THR A 501 -9.71 24.15 22.21
C THR A 501 -8.42 23.70 21.51
N PHE A 502 -8.29 23.95 20.22
CA PHE A 502 -6.99 23.89 19.57
C PHE A 502 -6.14 25.03 20.13
N GLU A 503 -5.08 24.74 20.87
CA GLU A 503 -3.98 25.70 20.92
C GLU A 503 -3.46 25.83 19.48
N THR A 504 -3.48 27.06 19.01
CA THR A 504 -3.49 27.51 17.62
C THR A 504 -2.21 27.18 16.86
N ASP A 505 -1.94 25.90 16.60
CA ASP A 505 -0.96 25.49 15.61
C ASP A 505 -1.58 25.72 14.22
N TYR A 506 -1.10 26.75 13.52
CA TYR A 506 -1.50 27.03 12.13
C TYR A 506 -1.41 25.78 11.25
N ASN A 507 -0.46 24.88 11.49
CA ASN A 507 -0.33 23.64 10.72
C ASN A 507 -1.50 22.68 10.96
N ILE A 508 -2.10 22.69 12.16
CA ILE A 508 -3.29 21.89 12.46
C ILE A 508 -4.48 22.48 11.70
N ILE A 509 -4.71 23.79 11.76
CA ILE A 509 -5.80 24.44 11.01
C ILE A 509 -5.61 24.22 9.52
N LYS A 510 -4.41 24.46 9.00
CA LYS A 510 -4.04 24.17 7.61
C LYS A 510 -4.35 22.72 7.26
N ARG A 511 -3.92 21.75 8.07
CA ARG A 511 -4.21 20.33 7.84
C ARG A 511 -5.70 20.01 7.88
N ILE A 512 -6.48 20.63 8.76
CA ILE A 512 -7.93 20.43 8.82
C ILE A 512 -8.59 20.99 7.55
N LEU A 513 -8.16 22.18 7.11
CA LEU A 513 -8.62 22.83 5.89
C LEU A 513 -8.24 22.01 4.65
N THR A 514 -7.04 21.43 4.62
CA THR A 514 -6.60 20.53 3.54
C THR A 514 -7.06 19.09 3.74
N LYS A 515 -7.85 18.74 4.77
CA LYS A 515 -8.31 17.35 5.05
C LYS A 515 -9.82 17.15 5.30
N GLY A 516 -10.62 18.21 5.30
CA GLY A 516 -12.06 18.16 4.96
C GLY A 516 -13.00 18.25 6.14
N GLY A 517 -12.45 18.54 7.33
CA GLY A 517 -13.21 18.76 8.56
C GLY A 517 -13.83 20.16 8.66
N LEU A 518 -14.51 20.64 7.62
CA LEU A 518 -14.78 22.07 7.41
C LEU A 518 -15.87 22.66 8.32
N ASN A 519 -16.99 21.97 8.54
CA ASN A 519 -18.03 22.39 9.50
C ASN A 519 -17.49 22.56 10.93
N ARG A 520 -16.37 21.92 11.22
CA ARG A 520 -15.84 21.71 12.58
C ARG A 520 -14.79 22.76 12.96
N VAL A 521 -14.13 23.37 11.97
CA VAL A 521 -13.27 24.56 12.13
C VAL A 521 -14.13 25.80 12.37
N ALA A 522 -15.19 25.99 11.58
CA ALA A 522 -16.07 27.17 11.68
C ALA A 522 -16.63 27.37 13.10
N ILE A 523 -17.12 26.29 13.73
CA ILE A 523 -17.68 26.35 15.08
C ILE A 523 -16.61 26.66 16.14
N HIS A 524 -15.39 26.14 15.96
CA HIS A 524 -14.29 26.42 16.89
C HIS A 524 -13.82 27.88 16.81
N LEU A 525 -13.72 28.42 15.59
CA LEU A 525 -13.36 29.82 15.35
C LEU A 525 -14.42 30.81 15.84
N ALA A 526 -15.67 30.38 16.04
CA ALA A 526 -16.78 31.22 16.51
C ALA A 526 -16.82 31.43 18.05
N THR A 527 -15.97 30.76 18.83
CA THR A 527 -15.99 30.88 20.31
C THR A 527 -15.14 32.07 20.82
N PRO A 528 -15.71 33.01 21.60
CA PRO A 528 -15.00 34.21 22.06
C PRO A 528 -13.78 33.96 22.95
N GLU A 529 -13.76 32.87 23.72
CA GLU A 529 -12.68 32.53 24.65
C GLU A 529 -11.40 32.07 23.94
N SER A 530 -11.53 31.52 22.72
CA SER A 530 -10.41 31.20 21.84
C SER A 530 -9.72 32.47 21.31
N MET A 531 -10.39 33.63 21.38
CA MET A 531 -9.91 34.90 20.82
C MET A 531 -8.86 35.61 21.70
N SER A 532 -8.87 35.43 23.03
CA SER A 532 -7.99 36.18 23.95
C SER A 532 -6.64 35.50 24.21
N ARG A 533 -6.55 34.17 24.14
CA ARG A 533 -5.30 33.42 24.36
C ARG A 533 -4.35 33.42 23.16
N TRP A 534 -4.87 33.66 21.96
CA TRP A 534 -4.11 33.56 20.71
C TRP A 534 -3.18 34.74 20.47
N SER A 535 -3.59 35.96 20.84
CA SER A 535 -2.76 37.16 20.72
C SER A 535 -1.55 37.15 21.68
N ALA A 536 -1.62 36.41 22.78
CA ALA A 536 -0.58 36.37 23.82
C ALA A 536 0.61 35.46 23.50
N ASN A 537 0.41 34.37 22.73
CA ASN A 537 1.46 33.38 22.45
C ASN A 537 2.23 33.62 21.13
N MET A 538 1.93 34.70 20.42
CA MET A 538 2.40 34.94 19.04
C MET A 538 3.62 35.88 18.91
N ALA A 539 4.16 36.39 20.02
CA ALA A 539 5.36 37.24 19.98
C ALA A 539 6.67 36.48 19.67
N ASP A 540 6.67 35.14 19.72
CA ASP A 540 7.90 34.32 19.73
C ASP A 540 8.15 33.43 18.50
N ILE A 541 7.29 33.42 17.47
CA ILE A 541 7.50 32.57 16.28
C ILE A 541 8.16 33.38 15.16
N SER A 542 9.49 33.47 15.23
CA SER A 542 10.31 34.02 14.14
C SER A 542 10.36 33.07 12.93
N THR A 543 10.36 33.68 11.75
CA THR A 543 10.47 33.12 10.40
C THR A 543 11.43 31.93 10.24
N GLU A 544 10.93 30.69 10.32
CA GLU A 544 11.59 29.53 9.72
C GLU A 544 10.85 29.11 8.45
N THR A 545 11.54 29.23 7.31
CA THR A 545 11.10 28.75 6.00
C THR A 545 11.22 27.24 5.94
N ILE A 546 10.12 26.53 6.21
CA ILE A 546 10.04 25.08 6.03
C ILE A 546 9.47 24.79 4.63
N THR A 547 10.32 24.26 3.74
CA THR A 547 9.91 23.64 2.48
C THR A 547 9.49 22.18 2.73
N ILE A 548 8.19 21.89 2.61
CA ILE A 548 7.62 20.54 2.68
C ILE A 548 7.12 20.16 1.28
N PRO A 549 7.40 18.94 0.78
CA PRO A 549 6.87 18.49 -0.51
C PRO A 549 5.35 18.40 -0.44
N SER A 550 4.70 18.93 -1.48
CA SER A 550 3.24 18.94 -1.67
C SER A 550 2.77 17.58 -2.19
N PRO A 551 2.06 16.76 -1.40
CA PRO A 551 1.03 15.88 -1.95
C PRO A 551 -0.20 16.76 -2.22
N SER A 552 -0.71 16.69 -3.45
CA SER A 552 -1.89 17.41 -3.90
C SER A 552 -3.02 17.35 -2.84
N PRO A 553 -3.52 18.49 -2.35
CA PRO A 553 -4.65 18.48 -1.44
C PRO A 553 -5.88 17.98 -2.21
N THR A 554 -6.36 16.78 -1.86
CA THR A 554 -7.81 16.60 -1.81
C THR A 554 -8.30 17.55 -0.72
N ILE A 555 -9.53 18.07 -0.83
CA ILE A 555 -10.28 18.83 0.17
C ILE A 555 -10.60 20.28 -0.19
N LEU A 556 -11.86 20.47 -0.55
CA LEU A 556 -12.99 20.85 0.30
C LEU A 556 -14.08 19.77 0.11
N SER A 557 -15.09 19.69 0.97
CA SER A 557 -16.25 18.84 0.67
C SER A 557 -16.87 19.26 -0.67
N GLN A 558 -17.50 18.33 -1.42
CA GLN A 558 -18.30 18.66 -2.61
C GLN A 558 -19.49 19.61 -2.30
N ASP A 559 -19.75 19.88 -1.02
CA ASP A 559 -20.78 20.79 -0.53
C ASP A 559 -20.28 22.25 -0.50
N ASN A 560 -20.60 22.99 -1.55
CA ASN A 560 -20.19 24.38 -1.74
C ASN A 560 -20.77 25.35 -0.68
N GLU A 561 -21.95 25.07 -0.13
CA GLU A 561 -22.60 25.96 0.84
C GLU A 561 -21.83 25.96 2.17
N LYS A 562 -21.41 24.78 2.63
CA LYS A 562 -20.56 24.64 3.82
C LYS A 562 -19.20 25.32 3.65
N ASN A 563 -18.63 25.23 2.45
CA ASN A 563 -17.34 25.88 2.14
C ASN A 563 -17.46 27.41 2.26
N ILE A 564 -18.58 27.98 1.79
CA ILE A 564 -18.88 29.40 1.90
C ILE A 564 -19.06 29.82 3.38
N GLN A 565 -19.85 29.09 4.16
CA GLN A 565 -20.07 29.39 5.59
C GLN A 565 -18.77 29.38 6.42
N LEU A 566 -17.85 28.45 6.10
CA LEU A 566 -16.54 28.40 6.73
C LEU A 566 -15.69 29.61 6.34
N LEU A 567 -15.69 29.93 5.05
CA LEU A 567 -14.95 31.07 4.56
C LEU A 567 -15.41 32.37 5.20
N ASP A 568 -16.72 32.53 5.42
CA ASP A 568 -17.27 33.63 6.21
C ASP A 568 -16.70 33.69 7.62
N SER A 569 -16.64 32.54 8.29
CA SER A 569 -16.10 32.45 9.64
C SER A 569 -14.60 32.79 9.67
N ILE A 570 -13.86 32.39 8.64
CA ILE A 570 -12.43 32.71 8.47
C ILE A 570 -12.25 34.20 8.20
N ILE A 571 -13.01 34.78 7.29
CA ILE A 571 -12.94 36.20 6.97
C ILE A 571 -13.27 37.04 8.21
N ALA A 572 -14.38 36.72 8.89
CA ALA A 572 -14.77 37.36 10.13
C ALA A 572 -13.70 37.24 11.23
N LYS A 573 -12.90 36.17 11.23
CA LYS A 573 -11.83 35.97 12.23
C LYS A 573 -10.52 36.64 11.85
N TYR A 574 -9.99 36.39 10.66
CA TYR A 574 -8.61 36.77 10.31
C TYR A 574 -8.55 38.17 9.71
N LEU A 575 -9.56 38.55 8.92
CA LEU A 575 -9.56 39.84 8.24
C LEU A 575 -10.05 40.96 9.18
N VAL A 576 -11.06 40.69 9.99
CA VAL A 576 -11.61 41.68 10.94
C VAL A 576 -10.72 41.85 12.17
N ASN A 577 -10.04 40.81 12.65
CA ASN A 577 -9.13 40.90 13.82
C ASN A 577 -7.67 41.23 13.46
N ASN A 578 -7.40 41.79 12.28
CA ASN A 578 -6.08 42.24 11.82
C ASN A 578 -4.99 41.17 11.62
N ASP A 579 -5.35 39.89 11.43
CA ASP A 579 -4.40 38.82 11.13
C ASP A 579 -4.33 38.51 9.62
N VAL A 580 -3.79 39.48 8.89
CA VAL A 580 -3.72 39.49 7.42
C VAL A 580 -2.81 38.38 6.88
N VAL A 581 -1.76 38.00 7.61
CA VAL A 581 -0.74 37.02 7.15
C VAL A 581 -1.34 35.63 6.96
N HIS A 582 -2.15 35.17 7.92
CA HIS A 582 -2.78 33.86 7.82
C HIS A 582 -3.88 33.83 6.76
N PHE A 583 -4.61 34.93 6.58
CA PHE A 583 -5.57 35.06 5.49
C PHE A 583 -4.89 34.98 4.12
N ILE A 584 -3.71 35.60 3.94
CA ILE A 584 -2.89 35.45 2.73
C ILE A 584 -2.53 33.99 2.48
N ALA A 585 -2.16 33.25 3.52
CA ALA A 585 -1.80 31.84 3.36
C ALA A 585 -3.01 30.99 2.93
N ILE A 586 -4.20 31.28 3.45
CA ILE A 586 -5.46 30.63 3.01
C ILE A 586 -5.78 31.01 1.56
N LEU A 587 -5.64 32.28 1.18
CA LEU A 587 -5.84 32.73 -0.20
C LEU A 587 -4.85 32.06 -1.16
N LYS A 588 -3.61 31.82 -0.73
CA LYS A 588 -2.60 31.11 -1.53
C LYS A 588 -3.00 29.65 -1.78
N GLU A 589 -3.51 28.96 -0.77
CA GLU A 589 -4.00 27.57 -0.92
C GLU A 589 -5.26 27.50 -1.79
N LEU A 590 -6.19 28.47 -1.64
CA LEU A 590 -7.36 28.60 -2.51
C LEU A 590 -6.97 28.91 -3.97
N ARG A 591 -5.90 29.70 -4.17
CA ARG A 591 -5.33 29.99 -5.49
C ARG A 591 -4.79 28.75 -6.19
N GLU A 592 -4.22 27.81 -5.44
CA GLU A 592 -3.59 26.59 -5.96
C GLU A 592 -4.61 25.44 -6.13
N SER A 593 -5.79 25.57 -5.53
CA SER A 593 -6.87 24.57 -5.57
C SER A 593 -7.90 24.89 -6.66
N SER A 594 -7.85 24.16 -7.78
CA SER A 594 -8.64 24.44 -9.00
C SER A 594 -10.15 24.18 -8.94
N TYR A 595 -10.73 23.83 -7.78
CA TYR A 595 -12.02 23.11 -7.73
C TYR A 595 -13.21 23.89 -7.15
N TYR A 596 -13.14 25.22 -6.98
CA TYR A 596 -14.13 25.93 -6.15
C TYR A 596 -14.65 27.25 -6.71
N LEU A 597 -15.19 27.22 -7.93
CA LEU A 597 -15.83 28.39 -8.52
C LEU A 597 -16.87 29.07 -7.60
N PRO A 598 -17.75 28.36 -6.86
CA PRO A 598 -18.69 29.01 -5.94
C PRO A 598 -18.03 29.74 -4.77
N VAL A 599 -16.94 29.19 -4.21
CA VAL A 599 -16.17 29.82 -3.12
C VAL A 599 -15.44 31.07 -3.64
N ILE A 600 -14.91 30.99 -4.86
CA ILE A 600 -14.26 32.12 -5.53
C ILE A 600 -15.26 33.24 -5.83
N LYS A 601 -16.46 32.89 -6.33
CA LYS A 601 -17.57 33.84 -6.53
C LYS A 601 -17.94 34.52 -5.22
N TYR A 602 -18.01 33.74 -4.15
CA TYR A 602 -18.31 34.25 -2.82
C TYR A 602 -17.24 35.23 -2.32
N LEU A 603 -15.96 34.87 -2.42
CA LEU A 603 -14.84 35.75 -2.05
C LEU A 603 -14.84 37.07 -2.81
N ASP A 604 -15.00 37.00 -4.12
CA ASP A 604 -15.03 38.19 -4.96
C ASP A 604 -16.23 39.09 -4.60
N GLY A 605 -17.40 38.49 -4.39
CA GLY A 605 -18.58 39.19 -3.89
C GLY A 605 -18.31 39.88 -2.55
N TYR A 606 -17.67 39.18 -1.61
CA TYR A 606 -17.29 39.73 -0.31
C TYR A 606 -16.32 40.92 -0.45
N PHE A 607 -15.30 40.81 -1.30
CA PHE A 607 -14.34 41.91 -1.51
C PHE A 607 -14.92 43.12 -2.24
N LYS A 608 -15.95 42.93 -3.06
CA LYS A 608 -16.64 44.02 -3.80
C LYS A 608 -17.69 44.74 -2.96
N GLN A 609 -18.22 44.14 -1.89
CA GLN A 609 -19.21 44.75 -1.01
C GLN A 609 -18.59 45.83 -0.09
N LYS A 610 -18.47 47.05 -0.62
CA LYS A 610 -17.86 48.20 0.08
C LYS A 610 -18.69 48.78 1.22
N ASP A 611 -20.01 48.58 1.21
CA ASP A 611 -20.92 49.34 2.09
C ASP A 611 -20.95 48.84 3.55
N ASN A 612 -20.35 47.68 3.84
CA ASN A 612 -20.46 47.02 5.15
C ASN A 612 -19.17 46.99 5.97
N GLN A 613 -18.09 47.63 5.51
CA GLN A 613 -16.76 47.50 6.11
C GLN A 613 -16.19 48.85 6.55
N SER A 614 -15.42 48.86 7.65
CA SER A 614 -14.71 50.06 8.08
C SER A 614 -13.65 50.46 7.05
N ILE A 615 -13.35 51.76 6.94
CA ILE A 615 -12.33 52.30 6.01
C ILE A 615 -10.98 51.59 6.19
N GLU A 616 -10.62 51.23 7.43
CA GLU A 616 -9.39 50.51 7.73
C GLU A 616 -9.39 49.10 7.12
N ILE A 617 -10.48 48.34 7.29
CA ILE A 617 -10.62 46.98 6.74
C ILE A 617 -10.60 47.04 5.20
N GLN A 618 -11.29 48.00 4.60
CA GLN A 618 -11.30 48.17 3.14
C GLN A 618 -9.89 48.42 2.60
N SER A 619 -9.07 49.26 3.24
CA SER A 619 -7.70 49.51 2.80
C SER A 619 -6.82 48.25 2.83
N LYS A 620 -7.05 47.36 3.80
CA LYS A 620 -6.34 46.08 3.93
C LYS A 620 -6.80 45.10 2.87
N ILE A 621 -8.10 45.05 2.60
CA ILE A 621 -8.67 44.24 1.51
C ILE A 621 -8.16 44.70 0.17
N ASP A 622 -8.16 46.00 -0.10
CA ASP A 622 -7.64 46.54 -1.35
C ASP A 622 -6.17 46.16 -1.55
N ASN A 623 -5.36 46.20 -0.49
CA ASN A 623 -3.97 45.77 -0.52
C ASN A 623 -3.82 44.25 -0.73
N LEU A 624 -4.65 43.44 -0.06
CA LEU A 624 -4.70 41.99 -0.21
C LEU A 624 -5.11 41.58 -1.63
N VAL A 625 -6.18 42.17 -2.14
CA VAL A 625 -6.71 41.90 -3.47
C VAL A 625 -5.67 42.27 -4.52
N LYS A 626 -5.03 43.44 -4.36
CA LYS A 626 -4.01 43.92 -5.28
C LYS A 626 -2.75 43.04 -5.33
N ASN A 627 -2.29 42.53 -4.19
CA ASN A 627 -0.98 41.87 -4.10
C ASN A 627 -1.04 40.34 -4.03
N HIS A 628 -2.16 39.77 -3.58
CA HIS A 628 -2.25 38.36 -3.21
C HIS A 628 -3.45 37.61 -3.80
N TYR A 629 -4.49 38.32 -4.27
CA TYR A 629 -5.68 37.69 -4.84
C TYR A 629 -5.55 37.52 -6.36
N GLN A 630 -4.72 36.56 -6.76
CA GLN A 630 -4.58 36.13 -8.15
C GLN A 630 -4.79 34.62 -8.24
N ILE A 631 -5.73 34.15 -9.05
CA ILE A 631 -6.06 32.72 -9.18
C ILE A 631 -5.14 32.06 -10.23
N SER A 632 -4.56 30.90 -9.94
CA SER A 632 -3.88 30.12 -11.01
C SER A 632 -4.91 29.33 -11.78
N LEU A 633 -4.94 29.49 -13.11
CA LEU A 633 -5.80 28.69 -13.99
C LEU A 633 -5.08 27.46 -14.56
N ASP A 634 -3.81 27.24 -14.21
CA ASP A 634 -2.99 26.18 -14.81
C ASP A 634 -3.62 24.80 -14.66
N TYR A 635 -3.98 24.45 -13.43
CA TYR A 635 -4.54 23.14 -13.15
C TYR A 635 -5.96 23.00 -13.73
N ALA A 636 -6.80 24.05 -13.65
CA ALA A 636 -8.15 24.03 -14.23
C ALA A 636 -8.10 23.79 -15.75
N ILE A 637 -7.20 24.48 -16.46
CA ILE A 637 -6.99 24.28 -17.89
C ILE A 637 -6.41 22.88 -18.19
N GLN A 638 -5.42 22.41 -17.41
CA GLN A 638 -4.83 21.08 -17.59
C GLN A 638 -5.84 19.93 -17.38
N LYS A 639 -6.86 20.14 -16.54
CA LYS A 639 -7.97 19.20 -16.33
C LYS A 639 -9.18 19.46 -17.24
N LEU A 640 -9.11 20.47 -18.10
CA LEU A 640 -10.22 20.91 -18.96
C LEU A 640 -11.50 21.26 -18.17
N ASP A 641 -11.35 21.86 -16.99
CA ASP A 641 -12.45 22.40 -16.19
C ASP A 641 -12.89 23.75 -16.76
N LEU A 642 -13.65 23.69 -17.87
CA LEU A 642 -14.08 24.88 -18.61
C LEU A 642 -15.03 25.76 -17.80
N GLU A 643 -15.82 25.18 -16.91
CA GLU A 643 -16.75 25.93 -16.05
C GLU A 643 -15.98 26.83 -15.08
N MET A 644 -14.95 26.29 -14.41
CA MET A 644 -14.08 27.08 -13.55
C MET A 644 -13.36 28.19 -14.31
N VAL A 645 -12.78 27.87 -15.47
CA VAL A 645 -12.05 28.84 -16.31
C VAL A 645 -12.97 29.97 -16.77
N GLN A 646 -14.14 29.64 -17.33
CA GLN A 646 -15.13 30.62 -17.78
C GLN A 646 -15.62 31.46 -16.60
N GLY A 647 -15.95 30.81 -15.48
CA GLY A 647 -16.44 31.49 -14.29
C GLY A 647 -15.44 32.51 -13.75
N VAL A 648 -14.15 32.16 -13.62
CA VAL A 648 -13.12 33.11 -13.17
C VAL A 648 -12.97 34.30 -14.12
N VAL A 649 -13.01 34.05 -15.43
CA VAL A 649 -12.94 35.10 -16.46
C VAL A 649 -14.16 36.04 -16.39
N GLU A 650 -15.36 35.50 -16.28
CA GLU A 650 -16.61 36.26 -16.21
C GLU A 650 -16.71 37.14 -14.96
N ILE A 651 -16.22 36.67 -13.82
CA ILE A 651 -16.20 37.45 -12.57
C ILE A 651 -15.19 38.61 -12.66
N GLY A 652 -14.20 38.50 -13.55
CA GLY A 652 -13.15 39.50 -13.74
C GLY A 652 -12.07 39.47 -12.65
N ILE A 653 -11.87 38.30 -12.02
CA ILE A 653 -10.85 38.14 -10.98
C ILE A 653 -9.46 38.09 -11.65
N PRO A 654 -8.42 38.74 -11.08
CA PRO A 654 -7.06 38.57 -11.57
C PRO A 654 -6.67 37.09 -11.58
N PHE A 655 -6.12 36.61 -12.69
CA PHE A 655 -5.61 35.24 -12.78
C PHE A 655 -4.23 35.16 -13.42
N LYS A 656 -3.59 34.00 -13.30
CA LYS A 656 -2.28 33.69 -13.89
C LYS A 656 -2.31 32.33 -14.57
N ILE A 657 -1.58 32.24 -15.68
CA ILE A 657 -1.24 30.98 -16.34
C ILE A 657 0.29 30.94 -16.44
N GLU A 658 0.92 30.15 -15.57
CA GLU A 658 2.37 30.13 -15.37
C GLU A 658 3.07 29.12 -16.27
N TYR A 659 2.44 27.97 -16.51
CA TYR A 659 3.14 26.85 -17.13
C TYR A 659 3.04 26.88 -18.67
N PRO A 660 4.16 26.70 -19.39
CA PRO A 660 4.15 26.59 -20.85
C PRO A 660 3.24 25.47 -21.35
N GLU A 661 3.17 24.34 -20.63
CA GLU A 661 2.30 23.23 -20.99
C GLU A 661 0.81 23.63 -20.96
N THR A 662 0.40 24.45 -19.99
CA THR A 662 -0.95 24.98 -19.94
C THR A 662 -1.25 25.83 -21.18
N TRP A 663 -0.33 26.69 -21.59
CA TRP A 663 -0.48 27.48 -22.82
C TRP A 663 -0.54 26.62 -24.08
N ARG A 664 0.14 25.46 -24.09
CA ARG A 664 -0.01 24.46 -25.16
C ARG A 664 -1.43 23.90 -25.20
N ILE A 665 -2.00 23.56 -24.05
CA ILE A 665 -3.40 23.09 -23.94
C ILE A 665 -4.37 24.18 -24.40
N VAL A 666 -4.16 25.45 -24.01
CA VAL A 666 -4.96 26.59 -24.49
C VAL A 666 -4.89 26.68 -26.02
N GLY A 667 -3.72 26.53 -26.65
CA GLY A 667 -3.61 26.55 -28.11
C GLY A 667 -4.34 25.37 -28.77
N GLN A 668 -4.30 24.20 -28.14
CA GLN A 668 -4.91 22.98 -28.65
C GLN A 668 -6.44 23.00 -28.60
N TYR A 669 -7.03 23.54 -27.53
CA TYR A 669 -8.48 23.46 -27.29
C TYR A 669 -9.20 24.81 -27.30
N GLY A 670 -8.51 25.93 -27.09
CA GLY A 670 -9.09 27.27 -27.01
C GLY A 670 -9.42 27.91 -28.37
N SER A 671 -10.10 29.05 -28.32
CA SER A 671 -10.37 29.92 -29.47
C SER A 671 -9.51 31.19 -29.43
N VAL A 672 -9.53 31.98 -30.51
CA VAL A 672 -8.84 33.29 -30.54
C VAL A 672 -9.41 34.23 -29.48
N GLU A 673 -10.72 34.19 -29.22
CA GLU A 673 -11.38 34.98 -28.19
C GLU A 673 -10.86 34.61 -26.79
N TRP A 674 -10.73 33.32 -26.48
CA TRP A 674 -10.15 32.85 -25.22
C TRP A 674 -8.69 33.28 -25.06
N ILE A 675 -7.88 33.07 -26.11
CA ILE A 675 -6.46 33.44 -26.09
C ILE A 675 -6.29 34.96 -25.91
N SER A 676 -7.08 35.75 -26.63
CA SER A 676 -7.04 37.21 -26.51
C SER A 676 -7.46 37.66 -25.11
N THR A 677 -8.49 37.03 -24.52
CA THR A 677 -8.94 37.32 -23.15
C THR A 677 -7.86 36.98 -22.13
N PHE A 678 -7.24 35.80 -22.21
CA PHE A 678 -6.16 35.40 -21.32
C PHE A 678 -4.94 36.32 -21.44
N LEU A 679 -4.54 36.70 -22.65
CA LEU A 679 -3.42 37.61 -22.85
C LEU A 679 -3.73 39.03 -22.38
N LEU A 680 -4.94 39.54 -22.60
CA LEU A 680 -5.36 40.86 -22.14
C LEU A 680 -5.35 40.94 -20.60
N ILE A 681 -5.87 39.92 -19.92
CA ILE A 681 -5.96 39.88 -18.46
C ILE A 681 -4.60 39.56 -17.83
N ALA A 682 -3.79 38.68 -18.43
CA ALA A 682 -2.43 38.42 -17.95
C ALA A 682 -1.55 39.69 -18.00
N ASN A 683 -1.73 40.53 -19.02
CA ASN A 683 -0.95 41.75 -19.22
C ASN A 683 -1.34 42.92 -18.31
N SER A 684 -2.55 42.95 -17.77
CA SER A 684 -3.00 44.07 -16.94
C SER A 684 -2.39 44.04 -15.54
N TYR A 685 -1.97 42.87 -15.04
CA TYR A 685 -1.50 42.69 -13.66
C TYR A 685 0.01 42.55 -13.52
N ASP A 686 0.72 41.99 -14.50
CA ASP A 686 2.17 41.79 -14.40
C ASP A 686 2.92 42.43 -15.58
N ARG A 687 3.36 43.68 -15.38
CA ARG A 687 4.12 44.45 -16.39
C ARG A 687 5.49 43.84 -16.73
N GLN A 688 5.93 42.78 -16.03
CA GLN A 688 7.28 42.21 -16.17
C GLN A 688 7.32 40.83 -16.85
N LEU A 689 6.18 40.14 -17.01
CA LEU A 689 6.18 38.85 -17.69
C LEU A 689 6.34 39.03 -19.21
N SER A 690 7.53 38.67 -19.71
CA SER A 690 7.75 38.50 -21.15
C SER A 690 6.80 37.43 -21.67
N ILE A 691 5.80 37.82 -22.48
CA ILE A 691 4.81 36.91 -23.08
C ILE A 691 5.46 35.97 -24.12
N ARG A 692 6.67 36.30 -24.58
CA ARG A 692 7.37 35.60 -25.68
C ARG A 692 7.47 34.07 -25.51
N PRO A 693 7.79 33.51 -24.33
CA PRO A 693 7.85 32.06 -24.12
C PRO A 693 6.49 31.39 -24.33
N PHE A 694 5.39 32.07 -24.02
CA PHE A 694 4.04 31.51 -24.13
C PHE A 694 3.54 31.46 -25.57
N TYR A 695 3.94 32.39 -26.44
CA TYR A 695 3.58 32.33 -27.87
C TYR A 695 4.13 31.09 -28.56
N HIS A 696 5.29 30.59 -28.15
CA HIS A 696 5.84 29.34 -28.66
C HIS A 696 4.95 28.15 -28.30
N SER A 697 4.62 27.99 -27.02
CA SER A 697 3.76 26.90 -26.54
C SER A 697 2.34 26.99 -27.11
N LEU A 698 1.76 28.19 -27.19
CA LEU A 698 0.48 28.43 -27.87
C LEU A 698 0.53 27.99 -29.34
N LYS A 699 1.61 28.28 -30.05
CA LYS A 699 1.79 27.87 -31.45
C LYS A 699 1.87 26.35 -31.58
N GLU A 700 2.65 25.68 -30.71
CA GLU A 700 2.70 24.21 -30.68
C GLU A 700 1.33 23.60 -30.42
N GLY A 701 0.59 24.15 -29.45
CA GLY A 701 -0.78 23.76 -29.14
C GLY A 701 -1.73 23.93 -30.32
N ALA A 702 -1.69 25.10 -30.97
CA ALA A 702 -2.53 25.40 -32.13
C ALA A 702 -2.32 24.40 -33.27
N LEU A 703 -1.08 23.95 -33.50
CA LEU A 703 -0.78 22.91 -34.50
C LEU A 703 -1.45 21.55 -34.18
N LEU A 704 -1.78 21.29 -32.91
CA LEU A 704 -2.53 20.12 -32.45
C LEU A 704 -4.05 20.32 -32.49
N ASN A 705 -4.54 21.54 -32.68
CA ASN A 705 -5.97 21.86 -32.68
C ASN A 705 -6.70 21.21 -33.86
N HIS A 706 -7.67 20.33 -33.59
CA HIS A 706 -8.34 19.54 -34.64
C HIS A 706 -9.24 20.36 -35.59
N ASN A 707 -9.66 21.56 -35.18
CA ASN A 707 -10.43 22.46 -36.04
C ASN A 707 -9.48 23.33 -36.88
N LEU A 708 -9.36 23.03 -38.18
CA LEU A 708 -8.44 23.73 -39.09
C LEU A 708 -8.69 25.23 -39.20
N ASN A 709 -9.95 25.66 -39.18
CA ASN A 709 -10.28 27.09 -39.24
C ASN A 709 -9.80 27.79 -37.96
N ASN A 710 -10.11 27.22 -36.79
CA ASN A 710 -9.68 27.76 -35.51
C ASN A 710 -8.14 27.75 -35.38
N ARG A 711 -7.49 26.66 -35.76
CA ARG A 711 -6.02 26.55 -35.85
C ARG A 711 -5.42 27.71 -36.63
N ASN A 712 -5.90 27.97 -37.85
CA ASN A 712 -5.37 29.02 -38.70
C ASN A 712 -5.61 30.41 -38.09
N SER A 713 -6.79 30.65 -37.50
CA SER A 713 -7.10 31.89 -36.80
C SER A 713 -6.16 32.13 -35.61
N ILE A 714 -5.88 31.10 -34.80
CA ILE A 714 -4.93 31.19 -33.67
C ILE A 714 -3.52 31.48 -34.16
N LEU A 715 -3.05 30.79 -35.20
CA LEU A 715 -1.71 31.00 -35.76
C LEU A 715 -1.53 32.41 -36.34
N ASN A 716 -2.55 32.94 -37.02
CA ASN A 716 -2.54 34.31 -37.53
C ASN A 716 -2.51 35.32 -36.39
N PHE A 717 -3.36 35.13 -35.37
CA PHE A 717 -3.38 35.98 -34.17
C PHE A 717 -2.00 35.99 -33.46
N ILE A 718 -1.36 34.84 -33.31
CA ILE A 718 0.00 34.76 -32.72
C ILE A 718 1.00 35.53 -33.59
N LYS A 719 0.94 35.37 -34.91
CA LYS A 719 1.84 36.08 -35.84
C LYS A 719 1.69 37.59 -35.70
N GLU A 720 0.46 38.10 -35.70
CA GLU A 720 0.14 39.52 -35.54
C GLU A 720 0.62 40.11 -34.21
N LYS A 721 0.52 39.35 -33.11
CA LYS A 721 0.90 39.81 -31.76
C LYS A 721 2.36 39.56 -31.38
N SER A 722 3.06 38.72 -32.13
CA SER A 722 4.49 38.41 -31.90
C SER A 722 5.46 39.44 -32.51
N HIS A 723 4.95 40.27 -33.43
CA HIS A 723 5.63 41.44 -33.99
C HIS A 723 5.33 42.67 -33.14
#